data_AF-A0A0J9SIF3-F1
#
_entry.id   AF-A0A0J9SIF3-F1
#
_cell.length_a   1.000
_cell.length_b   1.000
_cell.length_c   1.000
_cell.angle_alpha   90.00
_cell.angle_beta   90.00
_cell.angle_gamma   90.00
#
_symmetry.space_group_name_H-M   'P 1'
#
loop_
_entity.id
_entity.type
_entity.pdbx_description
1 polymer ?
#
loop_
_entity_poly.entity_id
_entity_poly.type
_entity_poly.pdbx_seq_one_letter_code
_entity_poly.pdbx_strand_id
1 'polypeptide(L)'
;MTLYGFLALVAFSCICKTKRIENPQKEFMDRFDIAKNHVDISWSTNGVLGKGDYKYDIDDEKNEYSKLITKNISGTCPNQNIHGMYKGSCPDYGKTFSMDIYRDEYNEDFLNEVSFGFLNKKLNLSIEIPVQKSGMAMYQGLFKYCPLDENHSLLIKKEQEYDMCFKRIYRHMQSIRSNKKRTLRNKYLHFGWHGLGGRLGSNMNYPLHDYNPSESHVTRKMRFSGLIKNLSDCSIYSHCMGPCFNKDFDNECFRSLPVVFNHKTKECVILGTHEGSRRRNCLSEYTNGFERCFMPIKKETGKEWTYASSFLRPDYEKKCPPRFPLNDTAFGYYNNSTGECKSAVKGDFVSYEMSFKSCIEGLFNYFGRARKTRRKKFLWGIWVLEDSSKKLNSMDDIGMCSILKEKPSCVLKKKNHYSFTNLTANSFDFEQNVTYPHVEEMLVQGNEVGEFEKLVLEKSEKETDLIEMDKKRKKARKEGEEAEQREAYRILEKKRKRKMNEQAGLRKKNLNYVFSMQKSDESTHPNEVDSIFRSKGEPISQMLELNQSSRSYLHNPGARGRGRHQISYVKSQTINNRPASQNEAVVNSRLWTNPQAKFMERFDIPRNHIFIDWKKEGKLGEGNFKYDILSNKTAGTAQSLLVDSYNDICPNHSVPGRAQGSCPNYGKAIIVETLEDKRRDMHFNFQFLNEIHTGYMGKRNGRSIELPYDKSGIAMHHGYPTSCPVNTHEEMLFEKMDDYNYHMCKSSVFSTPFSMKEWDPQSRSIKYYGLYGLGGRLGSNISNYGTYGQTIKRGEKRTSNITLPMKNPGVIKNLFDCSIFSYCLGPCIENTYKNKCFRNLPAYYNHATNECVILGTHEQERTDNCRKEKTDLSKPNCQKLRKTSDSKDWTYVTSFIRPDYEEKCPPRFPLNSKSFGIYDERTGKCRSLVKKKNFIGALNFDACLEYLFRTSPKDFYSSDAGKYWGVWIANESVNKDNMFIVNGECYYVRRKPTCVIHKEDHFSFTSLTTNDIDFYQNLNIEPLEELIGQRNIIGSDKQDDKSNRATARKQLAVDMALNPSDFNISAKHDGSATEEKDIEEEIRVEEARRVEEARRVEEARRVEEARRAEEARKAEDARKAEAARKAEAARRDEADRKAEAARKAEEARKA
;
A
#
# COMPACT_ATOMS: atom_id res chain seq x y z
N MET A 1 -81.15 -44.56 36.15
CA MET A 1 -80.08 -43.95 35.33
C MET A 1 -78.85 -44.82 35.47
N THR A 2 -78.27 -45.31 34.38
CA THR A 2 -77.32 -46.44 34.40
C THR A 2 -75.93 -46.07 33.87
N LEU A 3 -74.97 -46.99 34.05
CA LEU A 3 -73.56 -46.89 33.61
C LEU A 3 -73.39 -46.36 32.17
N TYR A 4 -74.34 -46.68 31.29
CA TYR A 4 -74.44 -46.18 29.91
C TYR A 4 -74.38 -44.66 29.79
N GLY A 5 -74.96 -43.88 30.71
CA GLY A 5 -74.92 -42.41 30.63
C GLY A 5 -73.51 -41.85 30.84
N PHE A 6 -72.75 -42.44 31.75
CA PHE A 6 -71.36 -42.05 31.99
C PHE A 6 -70.43 -42.57 30.89
N LEU A 7 -70.65 -43.80 30.43
CA LEU A 7 -69.95 -44.36 29.26
C LEU A 7 -70.24 -43.57 27.98
N ALA A 8 -71.45 -43.05 27.77
CA ALA A 8 -71.79 -42.20 26.64
C ALA A 8 -71.07 -40.84 26.70
N LEU A 9 -70.97 -40.22 27.89
CA LEU A 9 -70.20 -38.98 28.09
C LEU A 9 -68.69 -39.19 27.92
N VAL A 10 -68.14 -40.29 28.42
CA VAL A 10 -66.73 -40.67 28.20
C VAL A 10 -66.50 -41.00 26.72
N ALA A 11 -67.42 -41.71 26.05
CA ALA A 11 -67.34 -41.97 24.62
C ALA A 11 -67.41 -40.67 23.79
N PHE A 12 -68.30 -39.73 24.10
CA PHE A 12 -68.32 -38.42 23.44
C PHE A 12 -67.02 -37.63 23.72
N SER A 13 -66.47 -37.69 24.94
CA SER A 13 -65.18 -37.09 25.27
C SER A 13 -64.00 -37.71 24.50
N CYS A 14 -64.08 -39.02 24.18
CA CYS A 14 -63.10 -39.72 23.37
C CYS A 14 -63.30 -39.51 21.85
N ILE A 15 -64.54 -39.39 21.37
CA ILE A 15 -64.89 -39.25 19.95
C ILE A 15 -64.73 -37.79 19.48
N CYS A 16 -65.05 -36.81 20.33
CA CYS A 16 -64.83 -35.39 20.04
C CYS A 16 -63.37 -34.93 20.24
N LYS A 17 -62.43 -35.84 20.55
CA LYS A 17 -61.02 -35.61 20.26
C LYS A 17 -60.76 -35.86 18.77
N THR A 18 -61.10 -34.85 17.95
CA THR A 18 -60.60 -34.78 16.58
C THR A 18 -59.09 -35.03 16.61
N LYS A 19 -58.61 -36.01 15.82
CA LYS A 19 -57.18 -36.33 15.72
C LYS A 19 -56.46 -35.11 15.14
N ARG A 20 -55.92 -34.27 16.02
CA ARG A 20 -55.19 -33.06 15.65
C ARG A 20 -53.95 -33.47 14.87
N ILE A 21 -54.00 -33.30 13.55
CA ILE A 21 -52.93 -33.71 12.65
C ILE A 21 -51.73 -32.80 12.93
N GLU A 22 -50.59 -33.40 13.27
CA GLU A 22 -49.35 -32.66 13.50
C GLU A 22 -48.82 -32.17 12.15
N ASN A 23 -48.66 -30.85 12.03
CA ASN A 23 -48.08 -30.21 10.85
C ASN A 23 -46.66 -30.75 10.57
N PRO A 24 -46.41 -31.44 9.45
CA PRO A 24 -45.09 -32.03 9.17
C PRO A 24 -44.03 -30.95 8.90
N GLN A 25 -44.42 -29.74 8.47
CA GLN A 25 -43.52 -28.61 8.25
C GLN A 25 -43.20 -27.83 9.54
N LYS A 26 -43.69 -28.25 10.72
CA LYS A 26 -43.55 -27.53 12.01
C LYS A 26 -42.11 -27.17 12.39
N GLU A 27 -41.12 -28.07 12.19
CA GLU A 27 -39.70 -27.73 12.41
C GLU A 27 -39.18 -26.76 11.34
N PHE A 28 -39.52 -26.99 10.07
CA PHE A 28 -39.08 -26.14 8.96
C PHE A 28 -39.58 -24.70 9.11
N MET A 29 -40.85 -24.52 9.48
CA MET A 29 -41.53 -23.24 9.59
C MET A 29 -41.16 -22.46 10.87
N ASP A 30 -40.58 -23.09 11.88
CA ASP A 30 -40.07 -22.41 13.08
C ASP A 30 -39.06 -21.30 12.71
N ARG A 31 -38.30 -21.47 11.63
CA ARG A 31 -37.33 -20.48 11.13
C ARG A 31 -37.94 -19.15 10.71
N PHE A 32 -39.24 -19.12 10.40
CA PHE A 32 -39.98 -17.92 10.03
C PHE A 32 -40.67 -17.26 11.23
N ASP A 33 -40.58 -17.85 12.43
CA ASP A 33 -41.04 -17.23 13.66
C ASP A 33 -40.03 -16.20 14.19
N ILE A 34 -39.83 -15.13 13.41
CA ILE A 34 -38.83 -14.08 13.69
C ILE A 34 -39.07 -13.45 15.07
N ALA A 35 -40.32 -13.29 15.49
CA ALA A 35 -40.67 -12.75 16.81
C ALA A 35 -40.25 -13.66 17.99
N LYS A 36 -40.16 -14.98 17.76
CA LYS A 36 -39.71 -15.98 18.73
C LYS A 36 -38.20 -16.25 18.66
N ASN A 37 -37.60 -16.13 17.48
CA ASN A 37 -36.23 -16.60 17.24
C ASN A 37 -35.18 -15.50 17.04
N HIS A 38 -35.57 -14.25 16.72
CA HIS A 38 -34.71 -13.05 16.77
C HIS A 38 -34.81 -12.41 18.15
N VAL A 39 -34.33 -13.13 19.16
CA VAL A 39 -34.29 -12.73 20.57
C VAL A 39 -32.90 -12.23 20.96
N ASP A 40 -32.78 -11.67 22.16
CA ASP A 40 -31.50 -11.35 22.79
C ASP A 40 -30.93 -12.61 23.47
N ILE A 41 -29.62 -12.84 23.32
CA ILE A 41 -28.91 -13.97 23.95
C ILE A 41 -27.66 -13.50 24.68
N SER A 42 -27.20 -14.32 25.64
CA SER A 42 -25.95 -14.14 26.37
C SER A 42 -25.05 -15.38 26.22
N TRP A 43 -23.74 -15.18 26.05
CA TRP A 43 -22.77 -16.27 25.93
C TRP A 43 -22.37 -16.78 27.31
N SER A 44 -22.38 -18.09 27.52
CA SER A 44 -22.36 -18.69 28.87
C SER A 44 -21.70 -20.06 28.86
N THR A 45 -20.65 -20.28 29.66
CA THR A 45 -19.97 -21.59 29.77
C THR A 45 -20.87 -22.72 30.29
N ASN A 46 -21.97 -22.35 30.95
CA ASN A 46 -22.98 -23.25 31.48
C ASN A 46 -24.33 -23.14 30.75
N GLY A 47 -24.39 -22.41 29.64
CA GLY A 47 -25.65 -22.06 28.97
C GLY A 47 -26.48 -23.25 28.52
N VAL A 48 -27.80 -23.10 28.63
CA VAL A 48 -28.79 -24.16 28.44
C VAL A 48 -28.91 -24.60 26.97
N LEU A 49 -28.60 -23.71 26.02
CA LEU A 49 -28.68 -23.96 24.59
C LEU A 49 -27.30 -23.97 23.92
N GLY A 50 -27.22 -24.58 22.74
CA GLY A 50 -25.99 -24.71 21.96
C GLY A 50 -25.23 -26.02 22.19
N LYS A 51 -23.98 -26.10 21.73
CA LYS A 51 -23.12 -27.32 21.81
C LYS A 51 -21.64 -26.96 21.91
N GLY A 52 -20.88 -27.78 22.64
CA GLY A 52 -19.44 -27.59 22.83
C GLY A 52 -19.12 -26.28 23.55
N ASP A 53 -18.21 -25.50 22.98
CA ASP A 53 -17.86 -24.14 23.47
C ASP A 53 -18.90 -23.06 23.09
N TYR A 54 -19.88 -23.37 22.24
CA TYR A 54 -20.90 -22.43 21.75
C TYR A 54 -22.20 -22.54 22.53
N LYS A 55 -22.10 -22.43 23.85
CA LYS A 55 -23.26 -22.41 24.74
C LYS A 55 -23.75 -20.99 24.97
N TYR A 56 -25.06 -20.85 25.04
CA TYR A 56 -25.73 -19.57 25.24
C TYR A 56 -27.04 -19.75 26.01
N ASP A 57 -27.46 -18.67 26.65
CA ASP A 57 -28.76 -18.52 27.30
C ASP A 57 -29.61 -17.50 26.53
N ILE A 58 -30.93 -17.62 26.60
CA ILE A 58 -31.85 -16.62 26.04
C ILE A 58 -32.22 -15.65 27.16
N ASP A 59 -32.07 -14.35 26.91
CA ASP A 59 -32.32 -13.30 27.89
C ASP A 59 -33.84 -13.04 28.01
N ASP A 60 -34.56 -13.94 28.69
CA ASP A 60 -36.00 -13.82 28.93
C ASP A 60 -36.34 -12.53 29.69
N GLU A 61 -37.22 -11.69 29.13
CA GLU A 61 -37.65 -10.37 29.67
C GLU A 61 -38.23 -10.42 31.11
N LYS A 62 -38.48 -11.63 31.66
CA LYS A 62 -39.04 -11.85 32.99
C LYS A 62 -38.02 -12.08 34.10
N ASN A 63 -36.75 -12.38 33.78
CA ASN A 63 -35.75 -12.64 34.81
C ASN A 63 -35.26 -11.31 35.41
N GLU A 64 -35.65 -10.98 36.64
CA GLU A 64 -35.14 -9.77 37.32
C GLU A 64 -33.61 -9.80 37.52
N TYR A 65 -33.00 -10.98 37.49
CA TYR A 65 -31.54 -11.15 37.47
C TYR A 65 -30.86 -10.60 36.19
N SER A 66 -31.58 -10.41 35.08
CA SER A 66 -31.04 -9.71 33.89
C SER A 66 -30.65 -8.25 34.17
N LYS A 67 -31.29 -7.60 35.17
CA LYS A 67 -30.91 -6.27 35.66
C LYS A 67 -29.53 -6.23 36.32
N LEU A 68 -28.92 -7.38 36.64
CA LEU A 68 -27.57 -7.45 37.22
C LEU A 68 -26.46 -7.40 36.17
N ILE A 69 -26.75 -7.71 34.90
CA ILE A 69 -25.78 -7.60 33.78
C ILE A 69 -25.92 -6.25 33.06
N THR A 70 -27.06 -5.56 33.20
CA THR A 70 -27.17 -4.12 32.86
C THR A 70 -26.69 -3.19 33.97
N LYS A 71 -25.87 -3.68 34.92
CA LYS A 71 -25.15 -2.83 35.87
C LYS A 71 -24.03 -2.06 35.16
N ASN A 72 -24.19 -0.74 35.16
CA ASN A 72 -23.15 0.26 34.89
C ASN A 72 -22.55 0.30 33.48
N ILE A 73 -23.36 0.46 32.42
CA ILE A 73 -22.90 1.30 31.29
C ILE A 73 -22.85 2.76 31.78
N SER A 74 -21.85 3.06 32.62
CA SER A 74 -21.62 4.38 33.23
C SER A 74 -20.61 5.22 32.43
N GLY A 75 -20.33 4.83 31.19
CA GLY A 75 -19.57 5.60 30.21
C GLY A 75 -20.49 6.43 29.31
N THR A 76 -20.06 7.63 28.93
CA THR A 76 -20.78 8.49 27.99
C THR A 76 -20.67 7.94 26.55
N CYS A 77 -21.61 7.07 26.16
CA CYS A 77 -21.79 6.69 24.76
C CYS A 77 -22.09 7.94 23.90
N PRO A 78 -21.56 8.05 22.67
CA PRO A 78 -21.91 9.15 21.77
C PRO A 78 -23.41 9.28 21.55
N ASN A 79 -23.98 10.44 21.88
CA ASN A 79 -25.32 10.90 21.54
C ASN A 79 -26.52 9.94 21.77
N GLN A 80 -26.43 9.00 22.73
CA GLN A 80 -27.55 8.09 23.04
C GLN A 80 -28.78 8.81 23.62
N ASN A 81 -29.75 9.12 22.73
CA ASN A 81 -31.15 9.38 23.10
C ASN A 81 -31.94 8.08 23.36
N ILE A 82 -31.34 6.92 23.13
CA ILE A 82 -31.92 5.59 23.36
C ILE A 82 -30.79 4.71 23.92
N HIS A 83 -30.96 4.18 25.13
CA HIS A 83 -30.05 3.19 25.70
C HIS A 83 -30.35 1.81 25.12
N GLY A 84 -29.34 1.14 24.55
CA GLY A 84 -29.46 -0.24 24.08
C GLY A 84 -28.30 -0.68 23.19
N MET A 85 -27.76 -1.87 23.46
CA MET A 85 -26.90 -2.59 22.53
C MET A 85 -27.76 -3.37 21.52
N TYR A 86 -27.32 -3.48 20.27
CA TYR A 86 -28.00 -4.35 19.31
C TYR A 86 -27.64 -5.83 19.56
N LYS A 87 -28.52 -6.55 20.24
CA LYS A 87 -28.36 -7.97 20.64
C LYS A 87 -29.06 -9.01 19.75
N GLY A 88 -29.98 -8.60 18.87
CA GLY A 88 -30.85 -9.52 18.13
C GLY A 88 -30.10 -10.67 17.42
N SER A 89 -30.55 -11.91 17.67
CA SER A 89 -29.77 -13.14 17.38
C SER A 89 -29.94 -13.74 15.98
N CYS A 90 -30.85 -13.22 15.15
CA CYS A 90 -30.94 -13.60 13.72
C CYS A 90 -30.25 -12.57 12.81
N PRO A 91 -29.65 -12.99 11.69
CA PRO A 91 -28.98 -12.10 10.74
C PRO A 91 -29.97 -11.37 9.83
N ASP A 92 -29.56 -10.19 9.33
CA ASP A 92 -30.34 -9.35 8.44
C ASP A 92 -29.60 -9.22 7.09
N TYR A 93 -29.99 -10.06 6.13
CA TYR A 93 -29.29 -10.24 4.85
C TYR A 93 -29.59 -9.08 3.88
N GLY A 94 -28.58 -8.62 3.15
CA GLY A 94 -28.69 -7.50 2.21
C GLY A 94 -28.87 -6.12 2.88
N LYS A 95 -28.97 -6.06 4.21
CA LYS A 95 -29.01 -4.79 4.95
C LYS A 95 -27.62 -4.15 4.98
N THR A 96 -27.56 -2.93 4.50
CA THR A 96 -26.42 -2.01 4.58
C THR A 96 -26.90 -0.63 5.04
N PHE A 97 -26.06 0.39 4.99
CA PHE A 97 -26.42 1.75 5.43
C PHE A 97 -26.02 2.77 4.36
N SER A 98 -26.94 3.67 4.01
CA SER A 98 -26.57 4.88 3.27
C SER A 98 -26.09 5.95 4.25
N MET A 99 -24.95 6.55 3.93
CA MET A 99 -24.41 7.73 4.60
C MET A 99 -24.85 9.06 3.94
N ASP A 100 -25.81 8.99 3.01
CA ASP A 100 -26.58 10.12 2.44
C ASP A 100 -28.08 9.85 2.73
N ILE A 101 -28.75 10.81 3.38
CA ILE A 101 -30.17 10.67 3.77
C ILE A 101 -31.16 11.21 2.73
N TYR A 102 -30.67 11.82 1.64
CA TYR A 102 -31.46 12.34 0.53
C TYR A 102 -31.39 11.42 -0.70
N ARG A 103 -30.30 10.66 -0.87
CA ARG A 103 -30.15 9.65 -1.92
C ARG A 103 -30.45 8.26 -1.39
N ASP A 104 -31.42 7.60 -2.01
CA ASP A 104 -31.73 6.17 -1.78
C ASP A 104 -30.88 5.26 -2.68
N GLU A 105 -29.58 5.58 -2.76
CA GLU A 105 -28.58 4.91 -3.59
C GLU A 105 -27.67 4.02 -2.72
N TYR A 106 -27.22 2.89 -3.26
CA TYR A 106 -26.22 2.06 -2.60
C TYR A 106 -24.82 2.64 -2.78
N ASN A 107 -24.09 2.81 -1.68
CA ASN A 107 -22.66 3.06 -1.65
C ASN A 107 -22.02 2.27 -0.50
N GLU A 108 -20.68 2.26 -0.45
CA GLU A 108 -19.92 1.58 0.61
C GLU A 108 -19.25 2.56 1.59
N ASP A 109 -19.71 3.82 1.65
CA ASP A 109 -19.23 4.83 2.61
C ASP A 109 -19.33 4.34 4.06
N PHE A 110 -20.34 3.52 4.38
CA PHE A 110 -20.53 2.96 5.71
C PHE A 110 -19.39 2.04 6.17
N LEU A 111 -18.52 1.60 5.26
CA LEU A 111 -17.32 0.81 5.56
C LEU A 111 -16.07 1.68 5.83
N ASN A 112 -16.16 3.00 5.68
CA ASN A 112 -15.16 3.93 6.21
C ASN A 112 -15.29 4.04 7.74
N GLU A 113 -14.25 4.49 8.42
CA GLU A 113 -14.26 4.59 9.88
C GLU A 113 -15.22 5.66 10.41
N VAL A 114 -15.68 5.44 11.65
CA VAL A 114 -16.36 6.45 12.47
C VAL A 114 -15.45 7.64 12.77
N SER A 115 -16.06 8.79 13.06
CA SER A 115 -15.37 10.02 13.46
C SER A 115 -16.10 10.59 14.67
N PHE A 116 -15.61 10.26 15.86
CA PHE A 116 -16.23 10.61 17.16
C PHE A 116 -15.33 11.50 18.02
N GLY A 117 -14.06 11.69 17.63
CA GLY A 117 -13.05 12.44 18.38
C GLY A 117 -12.36 11.63 19.49
N PHE A 118 -12.58 10.31 19.60
CA PHE A 118 -11.95 9.48 20.64
C PHE A 118 -10.45 9.25 20.41
N LEU A 119 -10.04 8.94 19.18
CA LEU A 119 -8.62 8.85 18.82
C LEU A 119 -7.98 10.24 18.95
N ASN A 120 -8.67 11.27 18.46
CA ASN A 120 -8.17 12.64 18.51
C ASN A 120 -7.92 13.11 19.95
N LYS A 121 -8.86 12.83 20.85
CA LYS A 121 -8.75 13.12 22.29
C LYS A 121 -7.68 12.27 22.98
N LYS A 122 -7.57 10.97 22.64
CA LYS A 122 -6.60 10.05 23.26
C LYS A 122 -5.14 10.34 22.84
N LEU A 123 -4.93 10.86 21.64
CA LEU A 123 -3.60 11.09 21.05
C LEU A 123 -3.21 12.57 20.96
N ASN A 124 -4.15 13.50 21.21
CA ASN A 124 -3.98 14.95 21.12
C ASN A 124 -3.45 15.41 19.73
N LEU A 125 -4.02 14.81 18.68
CA LEU A 125 -3.74 15.01 17.26
C LEU A 125 -5.04 14.86 16.46
N SER A 126 -5.19 15.51 15.31
CA SER A 126 -6.41 15.45 14.49
C SER A 126 -6.38 14.27 13.48
N ILE A 127 -6.15 13.05 13.94
CA ILE A 127 -5.91 11.88 13.07
C ILE A 127 -7.17 11.21 12.49
N GLU A 128 -8.35 11.44 13.06
CA GLU A 128 -9.60 10.85 12.59
C GLU A 128 -10.07 11.44 11.26
N ILE A 129 -10.80 10.63 10.49
CA ILE A 129 -11.27 11.05 9.18
C ILE A 129 -12.36 12.13 9.32
N PRO A 130 -12.42 13.17 8.46
CA PRO A 130 -13.41 14.23 8.54
C PRO A 130 -14.83 13.65 8.53
N VAL A 131 -15.73 14.20 9.35
CA VAL A 131 -17.09 13.65 9.53
C VAL A 131 -17.83 13.52 8.19
N GLN A 132 -17.58 14.41 7.23
CA GLN A 132 -18.16 14.37 5.88
C GLN A 132 -17.75 13.12 5.07
N LYS A 133 -16.58 12.52 5.37
CA LYS A 133 -16.08 11.26 4.81
C LYS A 133 -16.28 10.05 5.74
N SER A 134 -16.75 10.27 6.97
CA SER A 134 -16.94 9.20 7.96
C SER A 134 -17.99 8.18 7.54
N GLY A 135 -17.80 6.94 7.97
CA GLY A 135 -18.71 5.82 7.79
C GLY A 135 -19.24 5.31 9.12
N MET A 136 -19.34 3.99 9.24
CA MET A 136 -19.78 3.29 10.45
C MET A 136 -18.77 2.24 10.94
N ALA A 137 -17.65 2.00 10.26
CA ALA A 137 -16.67 1.01 10.67
C ALA A 137 -15.94 1.43 11.96
N MET A 138 -15.66 0.48 12.85
CA MET A 138 -14.90 0.72 14.07
C MET A 138 -13.44 1.05 13.75
N TYR A 139 -12.78 1.83 14.60
CA TYR A 139 -11.35 2.16 14.47
C TYR A 139 -10.46 0.90 14.33
N GLN A 140 -9.33 1.03 13.63
CA GLN A 140 -8.35 -0.05 13.44
C GLN A 140 -7.76 -0.65 14.74
N GLY A 141 -8.00 -0.06 15.91
CA GLY A 141 -7.39 -0.45 17.20
C GLY A 141 -6.00 0.18 17.42
N LEU A 142 -5.62 0.41 18.68
CA LEU A 142 -4.35 1.05 19.08
C LEU A 142 -3.38 0.08 19.77
N PHE A 143 -3.88 -0.94 20.47
CA PHE A 143 -3.01 -1.92 21.12
C PHE A 143 -2.28 -2.83 20.12
N LYS A 144 -1.05 -3.23 20.48
CA LYS A 144 -0.18 -4.11 19.68
C LYS A 144 -0.67 -5.57 19.64
N TYR A 145 -1.51 -5.97 20.59
CA TYR A 145 -2.08 -7.31 20.75
C TYR A 145 -3.29 -7.28 21.69
N CYS A 146 -4.20 -8.26 21.52
CA CYS A 146 -5.36 -8.51 22.38
C CYS A 146 -5.25 -9.91 23.01
N PRO A 147 -5.43 -10.07 24.34
CA PRO A 147 -5.45 -9.04 25.37
C PRO A 147 -4.13 -8.26 25.47
N LEU A 148 -4.20 -7.02 25.97
CA LEU A 148 -3.05 -6.10 26.06
C LEU A 148 -1.86 -6.71 26.81
N ASP A 149 -2.04 -7.10 28.07
CA ASP A 149 -0.98 -7.61 28.93
C ASP A 149 -1.49 -8.86 29.67
N GLU A 150 -0.82 -9.28 30.75
CA GLU A 150 -1.29 -10.41 31.57
C GLU A 150 -2.42 -10.00 32.51
N ASN A 151 -2.43 -8.76 33.00
CA ASN A 151 -3.48 -8.24 33.87
C ASN A 151 -4.82 -8.12 33.13
N HIS A 152 -4.81 -7.57 31.92
CA HIS A 152 -5.97 -7.51 31.03
C HIS A 152 -6.45 -8.93 30.64
N SER A 153 -5.53 -9.86 30.40
CA SER A 153 -5.91 -11.27 30.20
C SER A 153 -6.55 -11.90 31.44
N LEU A 154 -6.11 -11.54 32.65
CA LEU A 154 -6.70 -12.02 33.91
C LEU A 154 -8.04 -11.34 34.23
N LEU A 155 -8.24 -10.09 33.82
CA LEU A 155 -9.53 -9.40 33.93
C LEU A 155 -10.58 -10.08 33.05
N ILE A 156 -10.31 -10.27 31.76
CA ILE A 156 -11.25 -10.94 30.85
C ILE A 156 -11.53 -12.39 31.31
N LYS A 157 -10.58 -13.09 31.94
CA LYS A 157 -10.81 -14.43 32.52
C LYS A 157 -11.76 -14.46 33.73
N LYS A 158 -12.03 -13.33 34.38
CA LYS A 158 -13.07 -13.25 35.44
C LYS A 158 -14.47 -13.13 34.86
N GLU A 159 -14.58 -12.70 33.61
CA GLU A 159 -15.82 -12.47 32.87
C GLU A 159 -16.17 -13.75 32.09
N GLN A 160 -17.01 -14.62 32.68
CA GLN A 160 -17.22 -15.99 32.21
C GLN A 160 -17.75 -16.10 30.77
N GLU A 161 -18.42 -15.07 30.26
CA GLU A 161 -18.88 -15.00 28.86
C GLU A 161 -17.73 -15.10 27.84
N TYR A 162 -16.51 -14.69 28.20
CA TYR A 162 -15.36 -14.64 27.30
C TYR A 162 -14.45 -15.90 27.33
N ASP A 163 -14.78 -16.98 28.03
CA ASP A 163 -13.94 -18.21 28.04
C ASP A 163 -13.72 -18.80 26.62
N MET A 164 -14.79 -18.83 25.82
CA MET A 164 -14.74 -19.30 24.42
C MET A 164 -13.73 -18.49 23.58
N CYS A 165 -13.55 -17.20 23.89
CA CYS A 165 -12.59 -16.33 23.21
C CYS A 165 -11.14 -16.75 23.49
N PHE A 166 -10.82 -17.27 24.67
CA PHE A 166 -9.48 -17.77 24.98
C PHE A 166 -9.10 -18.98 24.14
N LYS A 167 -10.04 -19.92 23.95
CA LYS A 167 -9.83 -21.12 23.12
C LYS A 167 -9.71 -20.76 21.64
N ARG A 168 -10.60 -19.90 21.14
CA ARG A 168 -10.82 -19.69 19.69
C ARG A 168 -10.02 -18.54 19.07
N ILE A 169 -9.75 -17.47 19.81
CA ILE A 169 -9.19 -16.22 19.25
C ILE A 169 -7.92 -15.78 20.00
N TYR A 170 -8.00 -15.55 21.31
CA TYR A 170 -6.87 -15.00 22.06
C TYR A 170 -5.66 -15.93 22.06
N ARG A 171 -5.83 -17.27 21.99
CA ARG A 171 -4.71 -18.22 21.84
C ARG A 171 -3.84 -17.94 20.61
N HIS A 172 -4.46 -17.60 19.48
CA HIS A 172 -3.74 -17.24 18.23
C HIS A 172 -3.03 -15.89 18.33
N MET A 173 -3.47 -15.00 19.23
CA MET A 173 -2.84 -13.72 19.52
C MET A 173 -1.77 -13.83 20.63
N GLN A 174 -1.90 -14.79 21.55
CA GLN A 174 -1.02 -15.00 22.71
C GLN A 174 0.24 -15.84 22.40
N SER A 175 0.25 -16.66 21.34
CA SER A 175 1.45 -17.38 20.86
C SER A 175 2.61 -16.43 20.49
N ILE A 176 2.31 -15.15 20.30
CA ILE A 176 3.27 -14.06 20.12
C ILE A 176 4.15 -13.84 21.38
N ARG A 177 3.68 -14.18 22.58
CA ARG A 177 4.44 -13.99 23.85
C ARG A 177 5.45 -15.11 24.15
N SER A 178 5.19 -16.34 23.74
CA SER A 178 6.11 -17.48 23.98
C SER A 178 7.33 -17.44 23.06
N ASN A 179 7.19 -16.88 21.85
CA ASN A 179 8.31 -16.62 20.93
C ASN A 179 9.19 -15.44 21.42
N LYS A 180 10.00 -15.67 22.46
CA LYS A 180 10.99 -14.71 23.00
C LYS A 180 12.21 -14.48 22.08
N LYS A 181 12.02 -14.41 20.76
CA LYS A 181 13.00 -13.81 19.83
C LYS A 181 12.95 -12.29 19.95
N ARG A 182 13.83 -11.73 20.78
CA ARG A 182 13.99 -10.28 20.98
C ARG A 182 14.37 -9.59 19.66
N THR A 183 13.49 -8.77 19.08
CA THR A 183 13.78 -7.83 17.97
C THR A 183 13.60 -6.37 18.45
N LEU A 184 14.37 -5.39 17.94
CA LEU A 184 14.32 -3.97 18.38
C LEU A 184 13.69 -3.09 17.29
N ARG A 185 13.08 -1.99 17.73
CA ARG A 185 12.64 -0.83 16.93
C ARG A 185 11.75 -1.16 15.73
N ASN A 186 10.49 -1.40 16.07
CA ASN A 186 9.32 -0.79 15.42
C ASN A 186 9.11 -1.02 13.91
N LYS A 187 9.63 -2.10 13.32
CA LYS A 187 9.05 -2.70 12.10
C LYS A 187 7.76 -3.46 12.47
N TYR A 188 6.78 -2.77 13.02
CA TYR A 188 5.45 -3.35 13.25
C TYR A 188 4.72 -3.42 11.91
N LEU A 189 4.36 -4.62 11.47
CA LEU A 189 3.36 -4.78 10.42
C LEU A 189 2.02 -4.29 11.00
N HIS A 190 1.60 -3.10 10.59
CA HIS A 190 0.32 -2.52 10.99
C HIS A 190 -0.81 -3.25 10.26
N PHE A 191 -1.51 -4.10 11.00
CA PHE A 191 -2.72 -4.79 10.56
C PHE A 191 -3.94 -4.13 11.20
N GLY A 192 -5.08 -4.17 10.52
CA GLY A 192 -6.35 -3.81 11.14
C GLY A 192 -6.78 -4.86 12.16
N TRP A 193 -7.67 -4.47 13.07
CA TRP A 193 -8.31 -5.41 13.99
C TRP A 193 -9.53 -6.12 13.38
N HIS A 194 -10.04 -5.63 12.25
CA HIS A 194 -11.13 -6.20 11.45
C HIS A 194 -11.01 -5.70 9.99
N GLY A 195 -11.87 -6.20 9.09
CA GLY A 195 -11.86 -5.85 7.67
C GLY A 195 -10.72 -6.47 6.85
N LEU A 196 -10.82 -6.33 5.52
CA LEU A 196 -9.76 -6.69 4.57
C LEU A 196 -8.85 -5.51 4.20
N GLY A 197 -9.16 -4.31 4.71
CA GLY A 197 -8.47 -3.06 4.39
C GLY A 197 -9.02 -2.39 3.14
N GLY A 198 -8.41 -1.28 2.70
CA GLY A 198 -8.82 -0.59 1.47
C GLY A 198 -9.97 0.42 1.63
N ARG A 199 -10.36 0.78 2.86
CA ARG A 199 -11.39 1.80 3.16
C ARG A 199 -10.76 3.05 3.76
N LEU A 200 -11.45 4.19 3.78
CA LEU A 200 -10.91 5.38 4.46
C LEU A 200 -10.95 5.16 5.98
N GLY A 201 -9.82 5.40 6.63
CA GLY A 201 -9.65 5.23 8.07
C GLY A 201 -8.72 6.27 8.67
N SER A 202 -8.71 6.33 9.99
CA SER A 202 -7.92 7.28 10.77
C SER A 202 -6.43 7.10 10.50
N ASN A 203 -5.65 8.17 10.62
CA ASN A 203 -4.21 8.13 10.35
C ASN A 203 -3.44 7.38 11.45
N MET A 204 -3.42 6.06 11.31
CA MET A 204 -2.76 5.11 12.23
C MET A 204 -1.35 4.71 11.73
N ASN A 205 -0.86 5.32 10.65
CA ASN A 205 0.51 5.11 10.16
C ASN A 205 1.51 5.86 11.04
N TYR A 206 2.64 5.25 11.36
CA TYR A 206 3.67 5.90 12.18
C TYR A 206 4.73 6.60 11.30
N PRO A 207 5.15 7.85 11.60
CA PRO A 207 4.73 8.68 12.73
C PRO A 207 3.31 9.23 12.54
N LEU A 208 2.53 9.29 13.63
CA LEU A 208 1.15 9.84 13.60
C LEU A 208 1.18 11.34 13.28
N HIS A 209 0.31 11.79 12.38
CA HIS A 209 0.14 13.18 11.97
C HIS A 209 -1.33 13.49 11.70
N ASP A 210 -1.71 14.78 11.72
CA ASP A 210 -3.08 15.20 11.44
C ASP A 210 -3.58 14.66 10.09
N TYR A 211 -4.85 14.28 10.03
CA TYR A 211 -5.45 13.67 8.84
C TYR A 211 -5.39 14.63 7.66
N ASN A 212 -4.68 14.23 6.60
CA ASN A 212 -4.65 14.95 5.34
C ASN A 212 -5.61 14.31 4.33
N PRO A 213 -6.69 15.00 3.89
CA PRO A 213 -7.62 14.48 2.89
C PRO A 213 -6.99 14.12 1.54
N SER A 214 -5.78 14.62 1.25
CA SER A 214 -5.01 14.36 0.04
C SER A 214 -4.11 13.12 0.13
N GLU A 215 -3.81 12.63 1.33
CA GLU A 215 -2.93 11.45 1.54
C GLU A 215 -3.70 10.13 1.54
N SER A 216 -5.03 10.19 1.64
CA SER A 216 -5.94 9.04 1.60
C SER A 216 -5.54 7.92 2.57
N HIS A 217 -5.69 8.18 3.88
CA HIS A 217 -5.35 7.20 4.91
C HIS A 217 -6.27 5.97 4.81
N VAL A 218 -5.68 4.83 4.42
CA VAL A 218 -6.38 3.58 4.11
C VAL A 218 -6.24 2.55 5.25
N THR A 219 -7.37 1.94 5.63
CA THR A 219 -7.45 0.84 6.61
C THR A 219 -6.63 -0.37 6.17
N ARG A 220 -6.10 -1.10 7.15
CA ARG A 220 -5.15 -2.21 6.91
C ARG A 220 -5.87 -3.56 7.06
N LYS A 221 -5.48 -4.56 6.27
CA LYS A 221 -6.05 -5.91 6.35
C LYS A 221 -5.91 -6.50 7.76
N MET A 222 -6.93 -7.22 8.24
CA MET A 222 -6.84 -7.97 9.49
C MET A 222 -5.81 -9.10 9.40
N ARG A 223 -4.87 -9.16 10.35
CA ARG A 223 -3.70 -10.08 10.34
C ARG A 223 -4.08 -11.55 10.11
N PHE A 224 -5.15 -11.98 10.76
CA PHE A 224 -5.58 -13.38 10.77
C PHE A 224 -6.96 -13.54 10.13
N SER A 225 -7.17 -12.97 8.93
CA SER A 225 -8.47 -13.05 8.22
C SER A 225 -9.00 -14.48 8.05
N GLY A 226 -8.11 -15.49 7.98
CA GLY A 226 -8.49 -16.92 7.93
C GLY A 226 -9.12 -17.51 9.21
N LEU A 227 -9.19 -16.75 10.32
CA LEU A 227 -10.01 -17.12 11.48
C LEU A 227 -11.51 -16.99 11.22
N ILE A 228 -11.90 -16.17 10.23
CA ILE A 228 -13.30 -15.90 9.89
C ILE A 228 -13.62 -16.57 8.56
N LYS A 229 -14.41 -17.64 8.60
CA LYS A 229 -14.83 -18.42 7.42
C LYS A 229 -16.31 -18.18 7.09
N ASN A 230 -17.12 -17.86 8.09
CA ASN A 230 -18.56 -17.66 7.99
C ASN A 230 -19.05 -16.49 8.89
N LEU A 231 -20.36 -16.24 8.85
CA LEU A 231 -21.04 -15.17 9.58
C LEU A 231 -21.02 -15.33 11.11
N SER A 232 -21.10 -16.57 11.62
CA SER A 232 -21.00 -16.87 13.05
C SER A 232 -19.59 -16.60 13.58
N ASP A 233 -18.55 -16.95 12.80
CA ASP A 233 -17.17 -16.60 13.14
C ASP A 233 -16.99 -15.07 13.24
N CYS A 234 -17.61 -14.31 12.33
CA CYS A 234 -17.58 -12.84 12.33
C CYS A 234 -18.28 -12.23 13.56
N SER A 235 -19.47 -12.73 13.90
CA SER A 235 -20.23 -12.31 15.09
C SER A 235 -19.45 -12.57 16.39
N ILE A 236 -18.96 -13.81 16.56
CA ILE A 236 -18.17 -14.23 17.73
C ILE A 236 -16.84 -13.45 17.80
N TYR A 237 -16.22 -13.15 16.66
CA TYR A 237 -15.00 -12.34 16.63
C TYR A 237 -15.23 -10.92 17.18
N SER A 238 -16.34 -10.27 16.81
CA SER A 238 -16.69 -8.95 17.36
C SER A 238 -16.95 -8.99 18.87
N HIS A 239 -17.70 -9.99 19.36
CA HIS A 239 -17.90 -10.20 20.79
C HIS A 239 -16.55 -10.28 21.53
N CYS A 240 -15.64 -11.12 21.05
CA CYS A 240 -14.31 -11.31 21.62
C CYS A 240 -13.37 -10.09 21.48
N MET A 241 -13.57 -9.19 20.51
CA MET A 241 -12.82 -7.93 20.45
C MET A 241 -13.37 -6.86 21.40
N GLY A 242 -14.62 -6.98 21.84
CA GLY A 242 -15.31 -6.03 22.72
C GLY A 242 -14.54 -5.58 23.97
N PRO A 243 -13.99 -6.51 24.80
CA PRO A 243 -13.18 -6.14 25.98
C PRO A 243 -11.94 -5.33 25.61
N CYS A 244 -11.31 -5.68 24.48
CA CYS A 244 -10.13 -4.98 24.02
C CYS A 244 -10.46 -3.59 23.48
N PHE A 245 -11.53 -3.38 22.70
CA PHE A 245 -11.96 -2.03 22.30
C PHE A 245 -12.39 -1.18 23.49
N ASN A 246 -13.11 -1.75 24.46
CA ASN A 246 -13.42 -1.05 25.71
C ASN A 246 -12.12 -0.58 26.38
N LYS A 247 -11.16 -1.48 26.59
CA LYS A 247 -9.91 -1.13 27.26
C LYS A 247 -9.03 -0.17 26.45
N ASP A 248 -9.17 -0.14 25.12
CA ASP A 248 -8.42 0.76 24.26
C ASP A 248 -8.99 2.18 24.28
N PHE A 249 -10.32 2.35 24.29
CA PHE A 249 -10.96 3.67 24.26
C PHE A 249 -11.49 4.17 25.61
N ASP A 250 -11.29 3.37 26.67
CA ASP A 250 -11.82 3.58 28.04
C ASP A 250 -13.35 3.82 28.01
N ASN A 251 -14.04 3.00 27.21
CA ASN A 251 -15.45 3.19 26.88
C ASN A 251 -16.17 1.87 26.60
N GLU A 252 -17.08 1.49 27.51
CA GLU A 252 -17.83 0.23 27.46
C GLU A 252 -18.80 0.13 26.28
N CYS A 253 -19.18 1.27 25.68
CA CYS A 253 -20.08 1.31 24.52
C CYS A 253 -19.46 0.71 23.25
N PHE A 254 -18.19 0.29 23.30
CA PHE A 254 -17.51 -0.51 22.27
C PHE A 254 -17.43 -2.01 22.59
N ARG A 255 -18.11 -2.49 23.64
CA ARG A 255 -18.30 -3.94 23.85
C ARG A 255 -19.36 -4.49 22.91
N SER A 256 -19.14 -5.70 22.40
CA SER A 256 -20.13 -6.49 21.65
C SER A 256 -20.78 -5.75 20.47
N LEU A 257 -19.98 -4.96 19.75
CA LEU A 257 -20.38 -4.16 18.59
C LEU A 257 -21.00 -5.02 17.46
N PRO A 258 -21.94 -4.48 16.67
CA PRO A 258 -22.51 -5.20 15.52
C PRO A 258 -21.50 -5.29 14.37
N VAL A 259 -21.76 -6.21 13.43
CA VAL A 259 -20.90 -6.50 12.29
C VAL A 259 -21.65 -6.41 10.97
N VAL A 260 -20.89 -6.19 9.90
CA VAL A 260 -21.30 -6.51 8.52
C VAL A 260 -20.32 -7.52 7.92
N PHE A 261 -20.87 -8.59 7.38
CA PHE A 261 -20.12 -9.69 6.75
C PHE A 261 -20.44 -9.79 5.27
N ASN A 262 -19.42 -10.00 4.44
CA ASN A 262 -19.56 -10.20 3.00
C ASN A 262 -19.44 -11.69 2.66
N HIS A 263 -20.52 -12.28 2.15
CA HIS A 263 -20.57 -13.72 1.83
C HIS A 263 -19.63 -14.13 0.69
N LYS A 264 -19.30 -13.21 -0.23
CA LYS A 264 -18.41 -13.47 -1.38
C LYS A 264 -16.93 -13.32 -1.01
N THR A 265 -16.54 -12.22 -0.38
CA THR A 265 -15.12 -11.94 -0.04
C THR A 265 -14.68 -12.52 1.31
N LYS A 266 -15.63 -12.96 2.14
CA LYS A 266 -15.44 -13.32 3.56
C LYS A 266 -14.92 -12.17 4.44
N GLU A 267 -15.08 -10.93 3.97
CA GLU A 267 -14.80 -9.73 4.76
C GLU A 267 -15.75 -9.65 5.96
N CYS A 268 -15.21 -9.30 7.12
CA CYS A 268 -15.95 -9.03 8.35
C CYS A 268 -15.50 -7.67 8.89
N VAL A 269 -16.41 -6.69 8.90
CA VAL A 269 -16.16 -5.34 9.42
C VAL A 269 -17.00 -5.16 10.68
N ILE A 270 -16.33 -4.76 11.77
CA ILE A 270 -16.97 -4.38 13.02
C ILE A 270 -17.42 -2.92 12.88
N LEU A 271 -18.65 -2.60 13.28
CA LEU A 271 -19.19 -1.25 13.21
C LEU A 271 -19.04 -0.54 14.56
N GLY A 272 -18.57 0.71 14.56
CA GLY A 272 -18.27 1.49 15.76
C GLY A 272 -19.49 2.01 16.52
N THR A 273 -20.72 1.64 16.15
CA THR A 273 -21.95 2.05 16.84
C THR A 273 -23.01 0.96 16.83
N HIS A 274 -23.83 0.92 17.89
CA HIS A 274 -25.04 0.10 17.97
C HIS A 274 -26.28 0.77 17.34
N GLU A 275 -26.19 2.04 16.91
CA GLU A 275 -27.33 2.75 16.33
C GLU A 275 -27.81 2.14 15.01
N GLY A 276 -29.08 1.73 14.96
CA GLY A 276 -29.70 1.19 13.74
C GLY A 276 -30.08 2.25 12.69
N SER A 277 -30.13 3.54 13.04
CA SER A 277 -30.33 4.67 12.11
C SER A 277 -30.14 6.02 12.82
N ARG A 278 -29.52 7.01 12.16
CA ARG A 278 -29.31 8.36 12.71
C ARG A 278 -29.88 9.45 11.78
N ARG A 279 -30.96 10.11 12.22
CA ARG A 279 -31.73 11.10 11.44
C ARG A 279 -31.92 12.48 12.11
N ARG A 280 -31.28 12.72 13.26
CA ARG A 280 -31.29 13.98 14.02
C ARG A 280 -29.98 14.11 14.80
N ASN A 281 -29.64 15.33 15.22
CA ASN A 281 -28.40 15.66 15.93
C ASN A 281 -27.15 15.14 15.18
N CYS A 282 -27.22 15.19 13.85
CA CYS A 282 -26.24 14.67 12.93
C CYS A 282 -26.12 15.62 11.73
N LEU A 283 -24.95 15.63 11.09
CA LEU A 283 -24.70 16.41 9.89
C LEU A 283 -25.38 15.75 8.70
N SER A 284 -26.34 16.46 8.10
CA SER A 284 -26.76 16.26 6.73
C SER A 284 -25.79 16.98 5.78
N GLU A 285 -25.52 18.27 6.03
CA GLU A 285 -24.47 19.06 5.38
C GLU A 285 -23.83 20.09 6.36
N TYR A 286 -22.62 20.51 6.03
CA TYR A 286 -21.77 21.57 6.62
C TYR A 286 -22.25 22.33 7.89
N THR A 287 -21.99 21.76 9.06
CA THR A 287 -21.74 22.50 10.33
C THR A 287 -20.69 21.74 11.16
N ASN A 288 -20.04 22.40 12.13
CA ASN A 288 -19.07 21.76 13.02
C ASN A 288 -19.76 21.26 14.30
N GLY A 289 -19.39 20.06 14.78
CA GLY A 289 -19.73 19.57 16.12
C GLY A 289 -20.75 18.42 16.21
N PHE A 290 -21.21 17.86 15.09
CA PHE A 290 -22.07 16.67 15.07
C PHE A 290 -21.49 15.57 14.18
N GLU A 291 -21.97 14.34 14.35
CA GLU A 291 -21.57 13.14 13.59
C GLU A 291 -22.38 12.99 12.29
N ARG A 292 -21.95 12.20 11.30
CA ARG A 292 -22.67 12.03 10.02
C ARG A 292 -24.03 11.34 10.22
N CYS A 293 -25.07 11.78 9.49
CA CYS A 293 -26.36 11.08 9.45
C CYS A 293 -26.26 9.79 8.63
N PHE A 294 -27.10 8.78 8.95
CA PHE A 294 -27.17 7.53 8.17
C PHE A 294 -28.51 6.82 8.32
N MET A 295 -28.87 6.01 7.32
CA MET A 295 -30.09 5.19 7.33
C MET A 295 -29.84 3.76 6.83
N PRO A 296 -30.50 2.75 7.43
CA PRO A 296 -30.42 1.38 6.93
C PRO A 296 -31.18 1.27 5.61
N ILE A 297 -30.57 0.61 4.63
CA ILE A 297 -31.12 0.34 3.30
C ILE A 297 -30.97 -1.16 2.97
N LYS A 298 -31.74 -1.65 2.00
CA LYS A 298 -31.68 -3.04 1.54
C LYS A 298 -31.80 -3.10 0.01
N LYS A 299 -30.71 -2.81 -0.69
CA LYS A 299 -30.64 -2.75 -2.16
C LYS A 299 -30.01 -4.02 -2.72
N GLU A 300 -30.35 -4.38 -3.97
CA GLU A 300 -29.83 -5.59 -4.63
C GLU A 300 -28.29 -5.61 -4.71
N THR A 301 -27.65 -4.49 -5.02
CA THR A 301 -26.18 -4.38 -5.03
C THR A 301 -25.53 -4.73 -3.68
N GLY A 302 -26.28 -4.57 -2.58
CA GLY A 302 -25.87 -4.95 -1.23
C GLY A 302 -26.07 -6.44 -0.88
N LYS A 303 -26.54 -7.28 -1.81
CA LYS A 303 -26.93 -8.68 -1.52
C LYS A 303 -25.83 -9.58 -0.95
N GLU A 304 -24.56 -9.24 -1.16
CA GLU A 304 -23.43 -9.97 -0.55
C GLU A 304 -23.18 -9.60 0.91
N TRP A 305 -23.67 -8.45 1.37
CA TRP A 305 -23.53 -8.01 2.76
C TRP A 305 -24.63 -8.58 3.65
N THR A 306 -24.33 -8.71 4.95
CA THR A 306 -25.28 -9.15 5.98
C THR A 306 -24.93 -8.50 7.30
N TYR A 307 -25.92 -7.85 7.92
CA TYR A 307 -25.78 -7.20 9.23
C TYR A 307 -26.14 -8.19 10.34
N ALA A 308 -25.33 -8.25 11.39
CA ALA A 308 -25.58 -9.10 12.56
C ALA A 308 -25.07 -8.44 13.86
N SER A 309 -25.57 -8.92 15.00
CA SER A 309 -25.05 -8.58 16.33
C SER A 309 -23.75 -9.34 16.65
N SER A 310 -23.14 -9.05 17.79
CA SER A 310 -22.14 -9.92 18.44
C SER A 310 -22.75 -11.19 19.10
N PHE A 311 -24.05 -11.39 18.93
CA PHE A 311 -24.85 -12.39 19.65
C PHE A 311 -25.68 -13.23 18.64
N LEU A 312 -25.08 -13.57 17.50
CA LEU A 312 -25.70 -14.46 16.51
C LEU A 312 -25.82 -15.88 17.10
N ARG A 313 -27.05 -16.42 17.11
CA ARG A 313 -27.29 -17.77 17.65
C ARG A 313 -26.60 -18.85 16.80
N PRO A 314 -25.90 -19.84 17.38
CA PRO A 314 -25.22 -20.92 16.63
C PRO A 314 -26.12 -21.83 15.77
N ASP A 315 -27.45 -21.76 15.93
CA ASP A 315 -28.45 -22.56 15.20
C ASP A 315 -29.28 -21.71 14.20
N TYR A 316 -28.76 -20.55 13.78
CA TYR A 316 -29.51 -19.58 12.97
C TYR A 316 -29.98 -20.15 11.62
N GLU A 317 -29.26 -21.07 10.98
CA GLU A 317 -29.69 -21.72 9.73
C GLU A 317 -30.93 -22.62 9.89
N LYS A 318 -31.28 -22.99 11.12
CA LYS A 318 -32.53 -23.70 11.46
C LYS A 318 -33.61 -22.79 12.07
N LYS A 319 -33.24 -21.63 12.61
CA LYS A 319 -34.10 -20.78 13.45
C LYS A 319 -34.41 -19.40 12.88
N CYS A 320 -33.70 -18.98 11.86
CA CYS A 320 -33.85 -17.71 11.18
C CYS A 320 -34.17 -17.93 9.70
N PRO A 321 -34.74 -16.93 8.99
CA PRO A 321 -34.99 -17.05 7.56
C PRO A 321 -33.71 -17.34 6.76
N PRO A 322 -33.82 -18.02 5.60
CA PRO A 322 -32.69 -18.16 4.66
C PRO A 322 -32.23 -16.81 4.11
N ARG A 323 -31.06 -16.79 3.45
CA ARG A 323 -30.48 -15.57 2.87
C ARG A 323 -31.35 -14.94 1.77
N PHE A 324 -31.91 -15.77 0.91
CA PHE A 324 -32.72 -15.36 -0.24
C PHE A 324 -34.20 -15.76 -0.04
N PRO A 325 -35.17 -15.11 -0.74
CA PRO A 325 -36.55 -15.57 -0.84
C PRO A 325 -36.66 -17.05 -1.21
N LEU A 326 -37.73 -17.73 -0.77
CA LEU A 326 -38.03 -19.10 -1.17
C LEU A 326 -38.66 -19.11 -2.58
N ASN A 327 -37.96 -19.72 -3.55
CA ASN A 327 -38.41 -19.83 -4.94
C ASN A 327 -39.56 -20.83 -5.11
N ASP A 328 -40.47 -20.55 -6.05
CA ASP A 328 -41.64 -21.40 -6.36
C ASP A 328 -42.43 -21.79 -5.09
N THR A 329 -42.63 -20.84 -4.18
CA THR A 329 -43.38 -21.04 -2.93
C THR A 329 -44.36 -19.93 -2.58
N ALA A 330 -45.48 -20.33 -1.97
CA ALA A 330 -46.41 -19.44 -1.29
C ALA A 330 -46.54 -19.82 0.20
N PHE A 331 -46.35 -18.85 1.09
CA PHE A 331 -46.70 -19.00 2.49
C PHE A 331 -48.21 -19.24 2.69
N GLY A 332 -48.57 -19.99 3.73
CA GLY A 332 -49.95 -20.32 4.07
C GLY A 332 -50.17 -20.63 5.56
N TYR A 333 -51.40 -21.00 5.87
CA TYR A 333 -51.87 -21.31 7.23
C TYR A 333 -52.36 -22.76 7.30
N TYR A 334 -51.77 -23.54 8.19
CA TYR A 334 -52.02 -24.97 8.36
C TYR A 334 -53.27 -25.25 9.21
N ASN A 335 -54.18 -26.07 8.71
CA ASN A 335 -55.39 -26.46 9.41
C ASN A 335 -55.18 -27.81 10.14
N ASN A 336 -54.97 -27.76 11.46
CA ASN A 336 -54.75 -28.97 12.27
C ASN A 336 -55.96 -29.95 12.31
N SER A 337 -57.13 -29.54 11.80
CA SER A 337 -58.34 -30.37 11.76
C SER A 337 -58.49 -31.16 10.45
N THR A 338 -57.95 -30.67 9.33
CA THR A 338 -58.00 -31.35 8.02
C THR A 338 -56.64 -31.86 7.56
N GLY A 339 -55.55 -31.30 8.07
CA GLY A 339 -54.17 -31.68 7.72
C GLY A 339 -53.56 -30.88 6.56
N GLU A 340 -54.35 -29.98 5.97
CA GLU A 340 -54.03 -29.21 4.77
C GLU A 340 -53.45 -27.81 5.07
N CYS A 341 -52.91 -27.15 4.04
CA CYS A 341 -52.39 -25.79 4.10
C CYS A 341 -53.21 -24.84 3.20
N LYS A 342 -53.75 -23.75 3.77
CA LYS A 342 -54.44 -22.69 3.02
C LYS A 342 -53.46 -21.61 2.57
N SER A 343 -53.32 -21.40 1.25
CA SER A 343 -52.48 -20.31 0.69
C SER A 343 -52.90 -18.93 1.20
N ALA A 344 -51.94 -18.14 1.67
CA ALA A 344 -52.20 -16.79 2.19
C ALA A 344 -52.50 -15.75 1.10
N VAL A 345 -52.31 -16.08 -0.18
CA VAL A 345 -52.54 -15.18 -1.34
C VAL A 345 -54.04 -14.91 -1.57
N LYS A 346 -54.94 -15.82 -1.16
CA LYS A 346 -56.38 -15.79 -1.48
C LYS A 346 -57.27 -15.22 -0.34
N GLY A 347 -56.82 -14.25 0.46
CA GLY A 347 -57.70 -13.60 1.45
C GLY A 347 -57.15 -12.35 2.11
N ASP A 348 -58.00 -11.34 2.30
CA ASP A 348 -57.92 -10.18 3.22
C ASP A 348 -56.63 -9.32 3.27
N PHE A 349 -55.70 -9.50 2.32
CA PHE A 349 -54.50 -8.69 2.16
C PHE A 349 -54.59 -7.80 0.93
N VAL A 350 -54.30 -6.51 1.09
CA VAL A 350 -54.18 -5.58 -0.02
C VAL A 350 -52.91 -5.94 -0.78
N SER A 351 -53.08 -6.45 -1.99
CA SER A 351 -51.99 -6.72 -2.92
C SER A 351 -51.71 -5.49 -3.76
N TYR A 352 -50.43 -5.22 -4.03
CA TYR A 352 -49.99 -4.07 -4.83
C TYR A 352 -49.14 -4.55 -6.01
N GLU A 353 -49.45 -4.09 -7.21
CA GLU A 353 -48.60 -4.28 -8.39
C GLU A 353 -47.29 -3.49 -8.22
N MET A 354 -46.14 -4.18 -8.25
CA MET A 354 -44.81 -3.57 -8.20
C MET A 354 -43.71 -4.58 -8.55
N SER A 355 -42.49 -4.10 -8.82
CA SER A 355 -41.35 -4.99 -9.00
C SER A 355 -41.01 -5.77 -7.74
N PHE A 356 -40.47 -6.99 -7.89
CA PHE A 356 -40.11 -7.86 -6.76
C PHE A 356 -39.14 -7.15 -5.78
N LYS A 357 -38.19 -6.40 -6.32
CA LYS A 357 -37.28 -5.48 -5.63
C LYS A 357 -38.02 -4.48 -4.73
N SER A 358 -38.98 -3.76 -5.30
CA SER A 358 -39.82 -2.79 -4.59
C SER A 358 -40.65 -3.46 -3.48
N CYS A 359 -41.06 -4.71 -3.68
CA CYS A 359 -41.82 -5.49 -2.69
C CYS A 359 -40.98 -5.83 -1.45
N ILE A 360 -39.73 -6.29 -1.64
CA ILE A 360 -38.79 -6.56 -0.53
C ILE A 360 -38.38 -5.26 0.17
N GLU A 361 -38.06 -4.21 -0.58
CA GLU A 361 -37.74 -2.89 -0.03
C GLU A 361 -38.92 -2.27 0.73
N GLY A 362 -40.16 -2.48 0.26
CA GLY A 362 -41.38 -2.04 0.93
C GLY A 362 -41.59 -2.71 2.28
N LEU A 363 -41.42 -4.04 2.35
CA LEU A 363 -41.50 -4.78 3.63
C LEU A 363 -40.44 -4.31 4.63
N PHE A 364 -39.20 -4.11 4.18
CA PHE A 364 -38.11 -3.60 5.02
C PHE A 364 -38.39 -2.17 5.52
N ASN A 365 -38.81 -1.26 4.62
CA ASN A 365 -39.07 0.13 4.95
C ASN A 365 -40.35 0.38 5.76
N TYR A 366 -41.26 -0.60 5.86
CA TYR A 366 -42.48 -0.49 6.68
C TYR A 366 -42.18 -0.23 8.17
N PHE A 367 -40.99 -0.61 8.65
CA PHE A 367 -40.46 -0.26 9.97
C PHE A 367 -40.17 1.25 10.17
N GLY A 368 -40.11 2.05 9.09
CA GLY A 368 -39.39 3.33 9.09
C GLY A 368 -40.19 4.63 8.99
N ARG A 369 -41.51 4.62 8.72
CA ARG A 369 -42.27 5.83 8.31
C ARG A 369 -43.30 6.43 9.27
N ALA A 370 -43.82 5.71 10.29
CA ALA A 370 -44.90 6.24 11.16
C ALA A 370 -44.45 6.66 12.57
N ARG A 371 -44.84 7.86 13.03
CA ARG A 371 -44.75 8.35 14.42
C ARG A 371 -46.05 8.01 15.20
N LYS A 372 -45.91 7.62 16.48
CA LYS A 372 -46.93 7.64 17.56
C LYS A 372 -48.16 6.70 17.55
N THR A 373 -48.43 5.84 16.57
CA THR A 373 -49.50 4.82 16.68
C THR A 373 -48.97 3.39 16.87
N ARG A 374 -49.75 2.52 17.54
CA ARG A 374 -49.40 1.11 17.84
C ARG A 374 -49.17 0.32 16.54
N ARG A 375 -47.90 0.11 16.18
CA ARG A 375 -47.50 -0.54 14.92
C ARG A 375 -47.79 -2.04 14.94
N LYS A 376 -48.51 -2.54 13.94
CA LYS A 376 -48.42 -3.97 13.56
C LYS A 376 -47.05 -4.20 12.92
N LYS A 377 -46.27 -5.17 13.42
CA LYS A 377 -44.97 -5.56 12.87
C LYS A 377 -45.21 -6.49 11.67
N PHE A 378 -45.12 -5.97 10.46
CA PHE A 378 -45.11 -6.79 9.24
C PHE A 378 -43.72 -7.44 9.09
N LEU A 379 -43.68 -8.75 8.88
CA LEU A 379 -42.43 -9.55 8.89
C LEU A 379 -42.31 -10.52 7.70
N TRP A 380 -43.41 -10.79 6.99
CA TRP A 380 -43.48 -11.77 5.90
C TRP A 380 -44.18 -11.17 4.67
N GLY A 381 -43.75 -11.59 3.49
CA GLY A 381 -44.39 -11.23 2.22
C GLY A 381 -44.37 -12.40 1.23
N ILE A 382 -45.25 -12.31 0.25
CA ILE A 382 -45.29 -13.16 -0.94
C ILE A 382 -45.31 -12.20 -2.14
N TRP A 383 -44.52 -12.48 -3.16
CA TRP A 383 -44.61 -11.80 -4.45
C TRP A 383 -44.88 -12.84 -5.54
N VAL A 384 -45.73 -12.49 -6.50
CA VAL A 384 -46.21 -13.41 -7.55
C VAL A 384 -46.02 -12.75 -8.91
N LEU A 385 -45.24 -13.39 -9.80
CA LEU A 385 -45.06 -12.93 -11.18
C LEU A 385 -46.40 -12.97 -11.93
N GLU A 386 -46.74 -11.88 -12.62
CA GLU A 386 -48.02 -11.71 -13.30
C GLU A 386 -48.20 -12.72 -14.45
N ASP A 387 -47.19 -12.85 -15.32
CA ASP A 387 -47.21 -13.81 -16.42
C ASP A 387 -46.74 -15.20 -15.96
N SER A 388 -47.72 -16.06 -15.67
CA SER A 388 -47.49 -17.45 -15.25
C SER A 388 -46.79 -18.34 -16.29
N SER A 389 -46.66 -17.91 -17.56
CA SER A 389 -45.91 -18.64 -18.59
C SER A 389 -44.39 -18.38 -18.56
N LYS A 390 -43.98 -17.24 -17.98
CA LYS A 390 -42.57 -16.84 -17.86
C LYS A 390 -41.97 -17.36 -16.56
N LYS A 391 -40.63 -17.39 -16.48
CA LYS A 391 -39.88 -17.54 -15.21
C LYS A 391 -39.34 -16.17 -14.81
N LEU A 392 -39.20 -15.93 -13.50
CA LEU A 392 -38.52 -14.73 -12.98
C LEU A 392 -37.09 -14.65 -13.53
N ASN A 393 -36.76 -13.52 -14.16
CA ASN A 393 -35.45 -13.26 -14.77
C ASN A 393 -34.73 -12.07 -14.10
N SER A 394 -35.48 -11.09 -13.60
CA SER A 394 -34.95 -9.87 -12.98
C SER A 394 -35.67 -9.52 -11.68
N MET A 395 -34.94 -8.91 -10.74
CA MET A 395 -35.56 -8.30 -9.56
C MET A 395 -36.48 -7.11 -9.91
N ASP A 396 -36.31 -6.52 -11.10
CA ASP A 396 -37.17 -5.45 -11.63
C ASP A 396 -38.43 -5.98 -12.36
N ASP A 397 -38.61 -7.31 -12.52
CA ASP A 397 -39.83 -7.90 -13.10
C ASP A 397 -41.08 -7.53 -12.26
N ILE A 398 -42.22 -7.30 -12.91
CA ILE A 398 -43.47 -6.80 -12.31
C ILE A 398 -44.39 -7.95 -11.86
N GLY A 399 -45.07 -7.76 -10.73
CA GLY A 399 -45.99 -8.75 -10.17
C GLY A 399 -46.71 -8.26 -8.91
N MET A 400 -47.53 -9.13 -8.33
CA MET A 400 -48.40 -8.80 -7.20
C MET A 400 -47.68 -9.03 -5.87
N CYS A 401 -47.44 -7.94 -5.15
CA CYS A 401 -46.84 -7.90 -3.81
C CYS A 401 -47.92 -8.03 -2.71
N SER A 402 -47.88 -9.11 -1.94
CA SER A 402 -48.75 -9.38 -0.78
C SER A 402 -47.95 -9.31 0.53
N ILE A 403 -48.32 -8.44 1.47
CA ILE A 403 -47.65 -8.31 2.77
C ILE A 403 -48.53 -8.88 3.90
N LEU A 404 -48.02 -9.88 4.62
CA LEU A 404 -48.79 -10.66 5.59
C LEU A 404 -48.78 -10.02 7.00
N LYS A 405 -49.95 -10.00 7.64
CA LYS A 405 -50.14 -9.49 9.02
C LYS A 405 -49.87 -10.56 10.09
N GLU A 406 -50.00 -11.83 9.74
CA GLU A 406 -49.95 -12.97 10.65
C GLU A 406 -48.82 -13.93 10.26
N LYS A 407 -48.35 -14.73 11.23
CA LYS A 407 -47.24 -15.66 11.01
C LYS A 407 -47.71 -16.84 10.15
N PRO A 408 -47.09 -17.12 9.00
CA PRO A 408 -47.40 -18.31 8.23
C PRO A 408 -46.99 -19.58 8.99
N SER A 409 -47.79 -20.63 8.88
CA SER A 409 -47.55 -21.91 9.57
C SER A 409 -47.29 -23.08 8.61
N CYS A 410 -47.42 -22.86 7.30
CA CYS A 410 -46.98 -23.79 6.26
C CYS A 410 -46.48 -23.04 5.02
N VAL A 411 -45.87 -23.79 4.10
CA VAL A 411 -45.41 -23.34 2.79
C VAL A 411 -45.90 -24.31 1.72
N LEU A 412 -46.44 -23.77 0.62
CA LEU A 412 -46.93 -24.52 -0.53
C LEU A 412 -45.97 -24.35 -1.70
N LYS A 413 -45.74 -25.43 -2.46
CA LYS A 413 -44.98 -25.37 -3.70
C LYS A 413 -45.86 -24.80 -4.81
N LYS A 414 -45.60 -23.56 -5.24
CA LYS A 414 -46.37 -22.86 -6.28
C LYS A 414 -45.41 -22.19 -7.25
N LYS A 415 -45.43 -22.62 -8.52
CA LYS A 415 -44.64 -21.97 -9.58
C LYS A 415 -44.84 -20.46 -9.59
N ASN A 416 -43.76 -19.72 -9.82
CA ASN A 416 -43.78 -18.26 -9.98
C ASN A 416 -44.27 -17.45 -8.76
N HIS A 417 -44.36 -18.09 -7.58
CA HIS A 417 -44.56 -17.42 -6.29
C HIS A 417 -43.24 -17.40 -5.52
N TYR A 418 -42.98 -16.32 -4.79
CA TYR A 418 -41.73 -16.11 -4.06
C TYR A 418 -42.03 -15.63 -2.64
N SER A 419 -41.69 -16.43 -1.63
CA SER A 419 -42.03 -16.15 -0.23
C SER A 419 -40.80 -15.65 0.56
N PHE A 420 -40.93 -14.50 1.21
CA PHE A 420 -39.79 -13.76 1.79
C PHE A 420 -40.12 -13.07 3.11
N THR A 421 -39.12 -12.49 3.77
CA THR A 421 -39.26 -11.84 5.08
C THR A 421 -38.60 -10.46 5.13
N ASN A 422 -38.75 -9.73 6.23
CA ASN A 422 -38.00 -8.48 6.43
C ASN A 422 -36.47 -8.73 6.56
N LEU A 423 -36.03 -9.95 6.91
CA LEU A 423 -34.62 -10.30 7.10
C LEU A 423 -33.95 -10.90 5.84
N THR A 424 -34.69 -11.45 4.87
CA THR A 424 -34.13 -11.93 3.59
C THR A 424 -33.50 -10.79 2.79
N ALA A 425 -32.53 -11.10 1.91
CA ALA A 425 -31.91 -10.15 1.00
C ALA A 425 -32.85 -9.71 -0.13
N ASN A 426 -32.60 -8.52 -0.68
CA ASN A 426 -33.27 -8.00 -1.88
C ASN A 426 -32.60 -8.55 -3.16
N SER A 427 -32.61 -9.88 -3.30
CA SER A 427 -32.20 -10.60 -4.51
C SER A 427 -32.64 -12.06 -4.40
N PHE A 428 -32.59 -12.81 -5.50
CA PHE A 428 -32.96 -14.21 -5.56
C PHE A 428 -31.80 -15.08 -6.08
N ASP A 429 -31.96 -16.40 -5.93
CA ASP A 429 -30.96 -17.41 -6.24
C ASP A 429 -31.58 -18.44 -7.19
N PHE A 430 -31.11 -18.50 -8.44
CA PHE A 430 -31.67 -19.39 -9.47
C PHE A 430 -31.48 -20.88 -9.18
N GLU A 431 -30.47 -21.25 -8.37
CA GLU A 431 -30.07 -22.63 -8.10
C GLU A 431 -30.54 -23.11 -6.71
N GLN A 432 -31.39 -22.32 -6.05
CA GLN A 432 -31.85 -22.58 -4.70
C GLN A 432 -32.49 -23.96 -4.53
N ASN A 433 -31.81 -24.83 -3.78
CA ASN A 433 -32.30 -26.15 -3.40
C ASN A 433 -32.66 -26.18 -1.90
N VAL A 434 -33.90 -25.77 -1.57
CA VAL A 434 -34.44 -25.85 -0.20
C VAL A 434 -35.50 -26.96 -0.13
N THR A 435 -35.20 -28.01 0.63
CA THR A 435 -36.14 -29.11 0.90
C THR A 435 -37.01 -28.82 2.11
N TYR A 436 -38.31 -29.11 1.99
CA TYR A 436 -39.30 -29.04 3.07
C TYR A 436 -40.33 -30.17 2.89
N PRO A 437 -40.95 -30.68 3.98
CA PRO A 437 -41.98 -31.72 3.88
C PRO A 437 -43.18 -31.29 3.04
N HIS A 438 -43.77 -32.23 2.29
CA HIS A 438 -44.97 -31.96 1.51
C HIS A 438 -46.20 -31.75 2.42
N VAL A 439 -47.08 -30.82 2.03
CA VAL A 439 -48.41 -30.60 2.61
C VAL A 439 -49.36 -30.28 1.47
N GLU A 440 -50.57 -30.84 1.51
CA GLU A 440 -51.59 -30.64 0.49
C GLU A 440 -52.21 -29.22 0.61
N GLU A 441 -52.52 -28.60 -0.52
CA GLU A 441 -53.20 -27.30 -0.53
C GLU A 441 -54.71 -27.48 -0.34
N MET A 442 -55.30 -26.68 0.56
CA MET A 442 -56.76 -26.55 0.65
C MET A 442 -57.32 -26.00 -0.66
N LEU A 443 -57.82 -26.89 -1.52
CA LEU A 443 -58.61 -26.53 -2.69
C LEU A 443 -59.97 -26.00 -2.23
N VAL A 444 -60.04 -24.70 -1.97
CA VAL A 444 -61.32 -23.98 -1.84
C VAL A 444 -62.07 -24.14 -3.16
N GLN A 445 -63.09 -25.00 -3.17
CA GLN A 445 -64.06 -25.05 -4.24
C GLN A 445 -64.66 -23.65 -4.40
N GLY A 446 -64.45 -23.05 -5.56
CA GLY A 446 -65.17 -21.83 -5.93
C GLY A 446 -66.61 -22.23 -6.27
N ASN A 447 -67.59 -21.58 -5.64
CA ASN A 447 -68.99 -21.78 -6.00
C ASN A 447 -69.22 -21.41 -7.47
N GLU A 448 -70.15 -22.13 -8.09
CA GLU A 448 -70.37 -22.15 -9.54
C GLU A 448 -70.96 -20.84 -10.09
N VAL A 449 -70.24 -20.21 -11.02
CA VAL A 449 -70.76 -19.62 -12.27
C VAL A 449 -69.59 -19.79 -13.27
N GLY A 450 -69.69 -20.52 -14.38
CA GLY A 450 -70.75 -20.47 -15.40
C GLY A 450 -70.24 -19.60 -16.56
N GLU A 451 -69.12 -19.99 -17.19
CA GLU A 451 -69.17 -20.73 -18.47
C GLU A 451 -69.87 -19.94 -19.60
N PHE A 452 -69.23 -18.88 -20.13
CA PHE A 452 -69.69 -18.26 -21.39
C PHE A 452 -68.64 -17.38 -22.13
N GLU A 453 -67.43 -17.89 -22.40
CA GLU A 453 -66.44 -17.12 -23.19
C GLU A 453 -65.57 -17.99 -24.12
N LYS A 454 -66.22 -18.70 -25.05
CA LYS A 454 -65.54 -19.38 -26.18
C LYS A 454 -66.35 -19.36 -27.49
N LEU A 455 -67.00 -18.24 -27.76
CA LEU A 455 -67.69 -17.89 -29.01
C LEU A 455 -67.76 -16.35 -29.09
N VAL A 456 -68.10 -15.80 -30.26
CA VAL A 456 -68.18 -14.35 -30.54
C VAL A 456 -66.81 -13.63 -30.58
N LEU A 457 -65.88 -14.18 -31.35
CA LEU A 457 -65.36 -13.37 -32.47
C LEU A 457 -66.50 -13.26 -33.50
N GLU A 458 -66.60 -12.12 -34.19
CA GLU A 458 -67.72 -11.75 -35.10
C GLU A 458 -69.07 -11.42 -34.42
N LYS A 459 -69.19 -10.20 -33.89
CA LYS A 459 -69.92 -9.13 -34.61
C LYS A 459 -69.83 -7.77 -33.90
N SER A 460 -69.46 -6.75 -34.67
CA SER A 460 -69.63 -5.34 -34.31
C SER A 460 -71.06 -4.85 -34.62
N GLU A 461 -71.36 -3.61 -34.21
CA GLU A 461 -72.53 -2.82 -34.62
C GLU A 461 -73.92 -3.27 -34.09
N LYS A 462 -74.27 -2.84 -32.86
CA LYS A 462 -75.21 -1.70 -32.61
C LYS A 462 -75.68 -1.63 -31.15
N GLU A 463 -75.05 -0.75 -30.35
CA GLU A 463 -75.72 -0.12 -29.18
C GLU A 463 -74.96 1.14 -28.72
N THR A 464 -75.02 2.20 -29.53
CA THR A 464 -74.24 3.44 -29.31
C THR A 464 -74.87 4.44 -28.33
N ASP A 465 -76.19 4.37 -28.12
CA ASP A 465 -76.96 5.57 -27.78
C ASP A 465 -77.17 5.78 -26.27
N LEU A 466 -76.97 4.74 -25.45
CA LEU A 466 -77.08 4.82 -23.98
C LEU A 466 -75.79 5.30 -23.28
N ILE A 467 -74.63 5.22 -23.95
CA ILE A 467 -73.33 5.58 -23.36
C ILE A 467 -73.09 7.10 -23.39
N GLU A 468 -73.74 7.86 -24.28
CA GLU A 468 -73.45 9.28 -24.45
C GLU A 468 -74.02 10.18 -23.33
N MET A 469 -75.13 9.78 -22.70
CA MET A 469 -75.77 10.57 -21.64
C MET A 469 -74.99 10.54 -20.32
N ASP A 470 -74.47 9.38 -19.90
CA ASP A 470 -73.68 9.27 -18.66
C ASP A 470 -72.29 9.93 -18.79
N LYS A 471 -71.66 9.86 -19.98
CA LYS A 471 -70.41 10.58 -20.27
C LYS A 471 -70.57 12.10 -20.12
N LYS A 472 -71.70 12.68 -20.56
CA LYS A 472 -72.00 14.12 -20.37
C LYS A 472 -72.17 14.47 -18.88
N ARG A 473 -72.83 13.62 -18.08
CA ARG A 473 -72.99 13.84 -16.63
C ARG A 473 -71.68 13.72 -15.84
N LYS A 474 -70.79 12.79 -16.19
CA LYS A 474 -69.50 12.61 -15.50
C LYS A 474 -68.47 13.69 -15.85
N LYS A 475 -68.51 14.27 -17.05
CA LYS A 475 -67.60 15.36 -17.46
C LYS A 475 -67.83 16.64 -16.64
N ALA A 476 -69.07 17.09 -16.53
CA ALA A 476 -69.43 18.31 -15.79
C ALA A 476 -69.06 18.27 -14.29
N ARG A 477 -68.95 17.08 -13.69
CA ARG A 477 -68.56 16.92 -12.27
C ARG A 477 -67.05 17.06 -12.05
N LYS A 478 -66.23 16.51 -12.96
CA LYS A 478 -64.76 16.66 -12.92
C LYS A 478 -64.29 18.09 -13.16
N GLU A 479 -64.96 18.81 -14.06
CA GLU A 479 -64.59 20.20 -14.39
C GLU A 479 -64.83 21.17 -13.21
N GLY A 480 -65.70 20.83 -12.26
CA GLY A 480 -65.86 21.54 -10.99
C GLY A 480 -64.76 21.22 -9.96
N GLU A 481 -64.46 19.94 -9.73
CA GLU A 481 -63.46 19.52 -8.73
C GLU A 481 -62.03 19.99 -9.11
N GLU A 482 -61.69 20.02 -10.39
CA GLU A 482 -60.41 20.60 -10.85
C GLU A 482 -60.36 22.13 -10.69
N ALA A 483 -61.49 22.85 -10.72
CA ALA A 483 -61.52 24.29 -10.51
C ALA A 483 -61.21 24.65 -9.05
N GLU A 484 -61.81 23.95 -8.08
CA GLU A 484 -61.50 24.15 -6.66
C GLU A 484 -60.04 23.83 -6.33
N GLN A 485 -59.47 22.73 -6.85
CA GLN A 485 -58.06 22.42 -6.62
C GLN A 485 -57.12 23.48 -7.19
N ARG A 486 -57.41 24.02 -8.39
CA ARG A 486 -56.59 25.06 -9.02
C ARG A 486 -56.64 26.39 -8.26
N GLU A 487 -57.79 26.81 -7.74
CA GLU A 487 -57.86 28.05 -6.94
C GLU A 487 -57.31 27.83 -5.51
N ALA A 488 -57.47 26.65 -4.90
CA ALA A 488 -56.80 26.30 -3.65
C ALA A 488 -55.26 26.37 -3.79
N TYR A 489 -54.70 25.87 -4.89
CA TYR A 489 -53.27 25.98 -5.18
C TYR A 489 -52.82 27.44 -5.36
N ARG A 490 -53.60 28.25 -6.10
CA ARG A 490 -53.36 29.71 -6.24
C ARG A 490 -53.40 30.45 -4.91
N ILE A 491 -54.31 30.08 -3.99
CA ILE A 491 -54.39 30.68 -2.64
C ILE A 491 -53.15 30.30 -1.81
N LEU A 492 -52.69 29.04 -1.91
CA LEU A 492 -51.46 28.59 -1.25
C LEU A 492 -50.23 29.34 -1.79
N GLU A 493 -50.15 29.54 -3.10
CA GLU A 493 -49.05 30.24 -3.75
C GLU A 493 -49.06 31.75 -3.46
N LYS A 494 -50.24 32.40 -3.46
CA LYS A 494 -50.42 33.79 -2.99
C LYS A 494 -49.96 33.95 -1.54
N LYS A 495 -50.23 32.97 -0.65
CA LYS A 495 -49.73 32.97 0.74
C LYS A 495 -48.21 32.78 0.83
N ARG A 496 -47.59 31.93 0.00
CA ARG A 496 -46.13 31.81 -0.10
C ARG A 496 -45.46 33.09 -0.60
N LYS A 497 -45.99 33.70 -1.66
CA LYS A 497 -45.46 34.95 -2.24
C LYS A 497 -45.62 36.16 -1.29
N ARG A 498 -46.67 36.23 -0.47
CA ARG A 498 -46.76 37.24 0.60
C ARG A 498 -45.69 37.05 1.68
N LYS A 499 -45.47 35.82 2.19
CA LYS A 499 -44.42 35.58 3.20
C LYS A 499 -42.98 35.83 2.73
N MET A 500 -42.70 35.74 1.43
CA MET A 500 -41.38 36.12 0.88
C MET A 500 -41.18 37.64 0.80
N ASN A 501 -42.25 38.43 0.66
CA ASN A 501 -42.15 39.88 0.47
C ASN A 501 -42.09 40.69 1.78
N GLU A 502 -42.43 40.08 2.93
CA GLU A 502 -42.31 40.74 4.25
C GLU A 502 -40.88 40.70 4.84
N GLN A 503 -40.01 39.81 4.35
CA GLN A 503 -38.60 39.72 4.78
C GLN A 503 -37.60 40.47 3.88
N ALA A 504 -38.05 41.04 2.76
CA ALA A 504 -37.21 41.82 1.83
C ALA A 504 -37.43 43.34 1.96
N GLY A 505 -37.53 43.83 3.21
CA GLY A 505 -38.15 45.12 3.55
C GLY A 505 -37.25 46.28 4.00
N LEU A 506 -35.91 46.14 4.08
CA LEU A 506 -35.03 47.24 4.53
C LEU A 506 -33.73 47.40 3.72
N ARG A 507 -33.70 48.51 2.95
CA ARG A 507 -32.57 49.17 2.24
C ARG A 507 -31.72 48.37 1.23
N LYS A 508 -32.00 48.65 -0.05
CA LYS A 508 -31.03 48.63 -1.16
C LYS A 508 -29.99 49.76 -1.05
N LYS A 509 -28.80 49.53 -1.59
CA LYS A 509 -28.23 50.24 -2.76
C LYS A 509 -27.41 49.21 -3.55
N ASN A 510 -28.01 48.61 -4.59
CA ASN A 510 -27.82 48.93 -6.01
C ASN A 510 -26.48 48.35 -6.58
N LEU A 511 -26.50 47.27 -7.38
CA LEU A 511 -26.95 47.15 -8.80
C LEU A 511 -25.83 47.53 -9.78
N ASN A 512 -25.34 46.65 -10.68
CA ASN A 512 -25.98 46.17 -11.93
C ASN A 512 -25.18 44.98 -12.55
N TYR A 513 -25.63 44.15 -13.51
CA TYR A 513 -26.94 44.00 -14.19
C TYR A 513 -27.23 42.51 -14.57
N VAL A 514 -28.44 42.27 -15.07
CA VAL A 514 -29.22 41.04 -15.39
C VAL A 514 -29.66 41.08 -16.89
N PHE A 515 -29.82 40.04 -17.72
CA PHE A 515 -29.91 38.59 -17.57
C PHE A 515 -29.50 37.89 -18.90
N SER A 516 -29.69 36.56 -18.98
CA SER A 516 -29.81 35.80 -20.23
C SER A 516 -31.11 36.06 -20.99
N MET A 517 -31.13 35.94 -22.34
CA MET A 517 -31.86 34.83 -23.00
C MET A 517 -31.67 34.71 -24.54
N GLN A 518 -32.03 33.52 -25.03
CA GLN A 518 -31.92 32.94 -26.38
C GLN A 518 -32.69 33.69 -27.49
N LYS A 519 -32.17 33.67 -28.73
CA LYS A 519 -32.73 32.91 -29.89
C LYS A 519 -31.99 33.22 -31.21
N SER A 520 -32.07 32.28 -32.17
CA SER A 520 -31.95 32.41 -33.65
C SER A 520 -30.66 33.01 -34.26
N ASP A 521 -30.14 32.58 -35.41
CA ASP A 521 -30.37 31.35 -36.21
C ASP A 521 -29.21 31.17 -37.25
N GLU A 522 -29.22 30.06 -37.98
CA GLU A 522 -28.54 29.80 -39.28
C GLU A 522 -27.01 29.99 -39.46
N SER A 523 -26.30 28.83 -39.48
CA SER A 523 -25.18 28.49 -40.40
C SER A 523 -23.80 29.19 -40.19
N THR A 524 -22.65 28.55 -40.46
CA THR A 524 -22.35 27.27 -41.14
C THR A 524 -21.41 26.37 -40.32
N HIS A 525 -21.77 25.09 -40.20
CA HIS A 525 -20.87 23.96 -39.89
C HIS A 525 -20.12 23.53 -41.18
N PRO A 526 -18.97 22.80 -41.15
CA PRO A 526 -18.66 21.64 -40.30
C PRO A 526 -17.31 21.68 -39.54
N ASN A 527 -17.03 20.91 -38.48
CA ASN A 527 -17.82 20.04 -37.57
C ASN A 527 -17.07 20.14 -36.20
N GLU A 528 -17.73 20.22 -35.04
CA GLU A 528 -18.19 19.07 -34.21
C GLU A 528 -17.13 17.96 -34.01
N VAL A 529 -16.86 17.44 -32.81
CA VAL A 529 -17.41 17.67 -31.43
C VAL A 529 -16.30 17.17 -30.45
N ASP A 530 -15.94 17.86 -29.37
CA ASP A 530 -16.58 17.90 -28.04
C ASP A 530 -16.61 16.52 -27.31
N SER A 531 -16.40 16.32 -25.99
CA SER A 531 -15.76 17.09 -24.90
C SER A 531 -15.68 16.21 -23.62
N ILE A 532 -15.81 16.82 -22.43
CA ILE A 532 -16.14 16.24 -21.11
C ILE A 532 -15.06 15.44 -20.35
N PHE A 533 -14.40 16.19 -19.45
CA PHE A 533 -13.96 15.77 -18.10
C PHE A 533 -14.59 14.47 -17.54
N ARG A 534 -13.77 13.50 -17.14
CA ARG A 534 -14.19 12.44 -16.21
C ARG A 534 -13.18 12.21 -15.09
N SER A 535 -13.67 12.17 -13.87
CA SER A 535 -12.96 11.69 -12.69
C SER A 535 -13.03 10.15 -12.62
N LYS A 536 -11.99 9.52 -12.05
CA LYS A 536 -12.04 8.33 -11.15
C LYS A 536 -10.66 7.68 -10.93
N GLY A 537 -10.41 7.28 -9.68
CA GLY A 537 -10.06 5.89 -9.39
C GLY A 537 -11.34 5.12 -9.03
N GLU A 538 -11.38 3.81 -8.88
CA GLU A 538 -10.27 2.85 -8.76
C GLU A 538 -10.40 1.70 -9.81
N PRO A 539 -10.32 0.38 -9.50
CA PRO A 539 -9.27 -0.45 -10.11
C PRO A 539 -9.79 -1.60 -10.97
N ILE A 540 -8.97 -2.09 -11.91
CA ILE A 540 -9.24 -3.32 -12.66
C ILE A 540 -8.00 -4.22 -12.69
N SER A 541 -8.08 -5.37 -12.03
CA SER A 541 -7.19 -6.51 -12.24
C SER A 541 -7.85 -7.50 -13.21
N GLN A 542 -7.63 -7.33 -14.51
CA GLN A 542 -7.97 -8.33 -15.52
C GLN A 542 -7.09 -8.09 -16.75
N MET A 543 -6.14 -9.01 -16.98
CA MET A 543 -5.47 -9.11 -18.28
C MET A 543 -6.37 -9.89 -19.23
N LEU A 544 -6.62 -9.31 -20.39
CA LEU A 544 -6.93 -10.01 -21.62
C LEU A 544 -6.06 -9.37 -22.71
N GLU A 545 -5.40 -10.21 -23.49
CA GLU A 545 -4.42 -9.77 -24.48
C GLU A 545 -5.11 -9.14 -25.70
N LEU A 546 -4.41 -8.21 -26.37
CA LEU A 546 -4.41 -8.13 -27.84
C LEU A 546 -3.23 -7.28 -28.34
N ASN A 547 -2.71 -7.64 -29.51
CA ASN A 547 -1.56 -6.98 -30.13
C ASN A 547 -1.95 -5.63 -30.76
N GLN A 548 -1.10 -4.60 -30.62
CA GLN A 548 -0.38 -3.94 -31.73
C GLN A 548 0.37 -2.67 -31.29
N SER A 549 1.30 -2.20 -32.14
CA SER A 549 2.26 -1.14 -31.83
C SER A 549 2.00 0.19 -32.55
N SER A 550 2.04 1.31 -31.82
CA SER A 550 2.36 2.65 -32.35
C SER A 550 2.74 3.57 -31.17
N ARG A 551 3.94 4.20 -31.18
CA ARG A 551 4.34 5.42 -31.91
C ARG A 551 3.55 6.67 -31.54
N SER A 552 4.18 7.51 -30.71
CA SER A 552 3.84 8.91 -30.46
C SER A 552 4.04 9.77 -31.71
N TYR A 553 3.16 10.76 -31.92
CA TYR A 553 3.32 11.80 -32.95
C TYR A 553 3.33 13.19 -32.33
N LEU A 554 4.34 13.99 -32.70
CA LEU A 554 4.29 15.46 -32.58
C LEU A 554 3.43 16.03 -33.72
N HIS A 555 2.94 17.26 -33.56
CA HIS A 555 2.26 17.99 -34.62
C HIS A 555 3.06 19.21 -35.08
N ASN A 556 3.25 19.33 -36.40
CA ASN A 556 3.87 20.48 -37.07
C ASN A 556 2.88 21.66 -37.21
N PRO A 557 3.37 22.86 -37.55
CA PRO A 557 3.31 23.28 -38.96
C PRO A 557 4.65 23.82 -39.49
N GLY A 558 4.94 23.80 -40.80
CA GLY A 558 4.14 23.36 -41.95
C GLY A 558 4.89 23.53 -43.29
N ALA A 559 4.15 23.88 -44.36
CA ALA A 559 4.58 24.14 -45.75
C ALA A 559 4.65 22.94 -46.74
N ARG A 560 4.13 23.22 -47.95
CA ARG A 560 3.85 22.32 -49.11
C ARG A 560 5.07 22.29 -50.06
N GLY A 561 5.30 21.34 -50.99
CA GLY A 561 4.59 20.10 -51.36
C GLY A 561 4.77 19.75 -52.87
N ARG A 562 4.59 18.46 -53.24
CA ARG A 562 4.73 17.84 -54.62
C ARG A 562 6.18 17.74 -55.16
N GLY A 563 6.60 16.72 -55.92
CA GLY A 563 5.99 15.41 -56.23
C GLY A 563 6.64 14.64 -57.42
N ARG A 564 6.39 13.32 -57.49
CA ARG A 564 6.55 12.36 -58.64
C ARG A 564 7.94 11.77 -59.07
N HIS A 565 8.03 10.44 -58.86
CA HIS A 565 8.39 9.36 -59.81
C HIS A 565 9.85 8.98 -60.18
N GLN A 566 9.97 7.74 -60.66
CA GLN A 566 11.17 6.96 -61.06
C GLN A 566 11.54 7.27 -62.54
N ILE A 567 12.69 6.88 -63.13
CA ILE A 567 13.05 5.51 -63.57
C ILE A 567 14.56 5.38 -63.93
N SER A 568 15.20 4.35 -63.36
CA SER A 568 16.29 3.45 -63.81
C SER A 568 17.52 3.83 -64.70
N TYR A 569 18.63 3.14 -64.37
CA TYR A 569 19.74 2.63 -65.21
C TYR A 569 20.87 3.54 -65.76
N VAL A 570 21.97 3.59 -64.99
CA VAL A 570 23.37 3.23 -65.36
C VAL A 570 24.06 3.90 -66.57
N LYS A 571 25.26 4.43 -66.29
CA LYS A 571 26.45 4.15 -67.12
C LYS A 571 27.72 4.08 -66.27
N SER A 572 28.67 3.24 -66.71
CA SER A 572 30.03 3.15 -66.18
C SER A 572 31.04 3.52 -67.28
N GLN A 573 32.26 3.86 -66.87
CA GLN A 573 33.44 3.77 -67.74
C GLN A 573 34.66 3.32 -66.92
N THR A 574 35.64 2.74 -67.60
CA THR A 574 36.67 1.86 -67.03
C THR A 574 38.08 2.40 -67.18
N ILE A 575 38.94 2.11 -66.20
CA ILE A 575 40.37 1.86 -66.44
C ILE A 575 40.71 0.51 -65.78
N ASN A 576 41.56 -0.29 -66.43
CA ASN A 576 41.91 -1.66 -66.03
C ASN A 576 43.26 -1.74 -65.32
N ASN A 577 43.46 -2.75 -64.46
CA ASN A 577 44.37 -3.86 -64.78
C ASN A 577 44.27 -5.04 -63.79
N ARG A 578 44.82 -6.18 -64.21
CA ARG A 578 44.77 -7.55 -63.63
C ARG A 578 46.10 -8.26 -64.03
N PRO A 579 46.41 -9.48 -63.53
CA PRO A 579 46.14 -10.07 -62.21
C PRO A 579 47.40 -10.78 -61.64
N ALA A 580 47.30 -11.37 -60.45
CA ALA A 580 48.07 -12.55 -60.04
C ALA A 580 47.20 -13.42 -59.12
N SER A 581 47.36 -14.75 -59.16
CA SER A 581 46.50 -15.69 -58.44
C SER A 581 47.26 -16.51 -57.40
N GLN A 582 46.57 -16.85 -56.31
CA GLN A 582 46.44 -18.24 -55.85
C GLN A 582 45.21 -18.37 -54.93
N ASN A 583 44.72 -19.60 -54.75
CA ASN A 583 43.42 -19.87 -54.14
C ASN A 583 43.54 -20.08 -52.62
N GLU A 584 42.62 -19.51 -51.85
CA GLU A 584 42.11 -20.16 -50.63
C GLU A 584 40.67 -19.69 -50.31
N ALA A 585 39.89 -20.55 -49.64
CA ALA A 585 38.43 -20.44 -49.63
C ALA A 585 37.89 -19.51 -48.53
N VAL A 586 37.43 -18.30 -48.89
CA VAL A 586 36.80 -17.35 -47.97
C VAL A 586 35.35 -17.76 -47.66
N VAL A 587 35.13 -18.42 -46.53
CA VAL A 587 33.79 -18.64 -45.97
C VAL A 587 33.26 -17.33 -45.38
N ASN A 588 32.45 -16.59 -46.15
CA ASN A 588 31.79 -15.36 -45.71
C ASN A 588 30.65 -15.64 -44.70
N SER A 589 31.01 -15.89 -43.44
CA SER A 589 30.04 -15.95 -42.34
C SER A 589 29.51 -14.55 -41.99
N ARG A 590 28.23 -14.28 -42.26
CA ARG A 590 27.54 -13.12 -41.65
C ARG A 590 27.56 -13.27 -40.13
N LEU A 591 28.12 -12.29 -39.43
CA LEU A 591 28.03 -12.18 -37.98
C LEU A 591 26.64 -11.70 -37.57
N TRP A 592 26.11 -12.25 -36.49
CA TRP A 592 24.81 -11.89 -35.92
C TRP A 592 24.97 -10.75 -34.90
N THR A 593 24.12 -9.73 -34.99
CA THR A 593 24.07 -8.65 -34.00
C THR A 593 23.28 -9.07 -32.76
N ASN A 594 23.86 -8.88 -31.58
CA ASN A 594 23.23 -9.23 -30.30
C ASN A 594 21.98 -8.37 -30.00
N PRO A 595 20.75 -8.94 -30.01
CA PRO A 595 19.54 -8.16 -29.75
C PRO A 595 19.48 -7.62 -28.31
N GLN A 596 20.00 -8.38 -27.34
CA GLN A 596 19.99 -7.99 -25.93
C GLN A 596 21.04 -6.91 -25.61
N ALA A 597 21.86 -6.46 -26.56
CA ALA A 597 23.01 -5.58 -26.31
C ALA A 597 22.66 -4.32 -25.50
N LYS A 598 21.61 -3.56 -25.90
CA LYS A 598 21.19 -2.35 -25.17
C LYS A 598 20.72 -2.68 -23.75
N PHE A 599 19.94 -3.75 -23.58
CA PHE A 599 19.50 -4.18 -22.25
C PHE A 599 20.69 -4.56 -21.35
N MET A 600 21.70 -5.22 -21.91
CA MET A 600 22.86 -5.74 -21.17
C MET A 600 23.92 -4.71 -20.82
N GLU A 601 23.88 -3.50 -21.39
CA GLU A 601 24.77 -2.40 -20.96
C GLU A 601 24.66 -2.12 -19.46
N ARG A 602 23.47 -2.27 -18.87
CA ARG A 602 23.19 -2.05 -17.44
C ARG A 602 24.03 -2.88 -16.48
N PHE A 603 24.60 -3.99 -16.95
CA PHE A 603 25.44 -4.89 -16.16
C PHE A 603 26.94 -4.59 -16.31
N ASP A 604 27.34 -3.59 -17.10
CA ASP A 604 28.73 -3.15 -17.22
C ASP A 604 29.17 -2.27 -16.03
N ILE A 605 29.05 -2.82 -14.81
CA ILE A 605 29.39 -2.14 -13.55
C ILE A 605 30.79 -1.49 -13.60
N PRO A 606 31.85 -2.14 -14.11
CA PRO A 606 33.17 -1.51 -14.24
C PRO A 606 33.20 -0.20 -15.01
N ARG A 607 32.38 -0.08 -16.06
CA ARG A 607 32.30 1.07 -16.96
C ARG A 607 31.28 2.12 -16.52
N ASN A 608 30.23 1.69 -15.82
CA ASN A 608 29.05 2.53 -15.56
C ASN A 608 28.92 3.01 -14.11
N HIS A 609 29.57 2.34 -13.15
CA HIS A 609 29.71 2.77 -11.76
C HIS A 609 31.09 3.40 -11.55
N ILE A 610 31.15 4.70 -11.76
CA ILE A 610 32.38 5.51 -11.92
C ILE A 610 32.25 6.82 -11.13
N PHE A 611 33.28 7.66 -11.19
CA PHE A 611 33.31 8.97 -10.53
C PHE A 611 32.93 10.08 -11.53
N ILE A 612 31.86 10.83 -11.24
CA ILE A 612 31.33 11.93 -12.08
C ILE A 612 31.21 13.23 -11.29
N ASP A 613 31.28 14.37 -11.96
CA ASP A 613 31.07 15.70 -11.38
C ASP A 613 30.01 16.49 -12.16
N TRP A 614 29.15 17.21 -11.46
CA TRP A 614 28.05 17.99 -12.03
C TRP A 614 28.58 19.30 -12.59
N LYS A 615 28.32 19.57 -13.88
CA LYS A 615 28.83 20.76 -14.58
C LYS A 615 27.74 21.42 -15.40
N LYS A 616 27.67 22.75 -15.31
CA LYS A 616 26.75 23.59 -16.11
C LYS A 616 26.83 23.28 -17.62
N GLU A 617 28.03 22.99 -18.10
CA GLU A 617 28.34 22.68 -19.50
C GLU A 617 29.09 21.33 -19.62
N GLY A 618 28.70 20.34 -18.80
CA GLY A 618 29.27 18.99 -18.86
C GLY A 618 29.00 18.27 -20.18
N LYS A 619 29.89 17.35 -20.55
CA LYS A 619 29.88 16.64 -21.85
C LYS A 619 28.82 15.54 -21.96
N LEU A 620 28.26 15.09 -20.84
CA LEU A 620 27.26 14.02 -20.77
C LEU A 620 26.03 14.49 -19.99
N GLY A 621 24.89 13.81 -20.20
CA GLY A 621 23.60 14.18 -19.63
C GLY A 621 22.83 15.21 -20.46
N GLU A 622 21.58 15.44 -20.07
CA GLU A 622 20.61 16.25 -20.84
C GLU A 622 20.00 17.37 -19.99
N GLY A 623 19.52 18.42 -20.68
CA GLY A 623 18.93 19.60 -20.03
C GLY A 623 19.87 20.23 -19.01
N ASN A 624 19.41 20.28 -17.75
CA ASN A 624 20.15 20.86 -16.62
C ASN A 624 21.02 19.83 -15.88
N PHE A 625 20.86 18.54 -16.13
CA PHE A 625 21.54 17.44 -15.43
C PHE A 625 22.80 16.98 -16.17
N LYS A 626 23.67 17.95 -16.48
CA LYS A 626 24.92 17.72 -17.20
C LYS A 626 26.08 17.40 -16.26
N TYR A 627 26.95 16.49 -16.69
CA TYR A 627 28.09 16.02 -15.92
C TYR A 627 29.30 15.72 -16.80
N ASP A 628 30.48 15.74 -16.17
CA ASP A 628 31.72 15.19 -16.73
C ASP A 628 32.15 13.95 -15.93
N ILE A 629 32.92 13.07 -16.57
CA ILE A 629 33.56 11.94 -15.89
C ILE A 629 34.87 12.42 -15.28
N LEU A 630 34.97 12.43 -13.94
CA LEU A 630 36.22 12.67 -13.22
C LEU A 630 37.22 11.53 -13.44
N SER A 631 36.71 10.29 -13.48
CA SER A 631 37.55 9.13 -13.73
C SER A 631 36.76 7.94 -14.26
N ASN A 632 37.26 7.32 -15.33
CA ASN A 632 36.80 6.02 -15.84
C ASN A 632 37.14 4.83 -14.89
N LYS A 633 37.72 5.14 -13.73
CA LYS A 633 38.00 4.21 -12.64
C LYS A 633 36.69 3.76 -11.99
N THR A 634 36.52 2.45 -11.83
CA THR A 634 35.32 1.89 -11.19
C THR A 634 35.25 2.31 -9.73
N ALA A 635 34.11 2.83 -9.29
CA ALA A 635 33.84 3.07 -7.88
C ALA A 635 33.64 1.72 -7.15
N GLY A 636 34.15 1.62 -5.92
CA GLY A 636 33.91 0.44 -5.09
C GLY A 636 32.40 0.19 -4.91
N THR A 637 32.00 -1.07 -4.88
CA THR A 637 30.57 -1.45 -4.75
C THR A 637 30.20 -1.86 -3.32
N ALA A 638 31.16 -2.29 -2.49
CA ALA A 638 30.94 -2.54 -1.07
C ALA A 638 30.97 -1.21 -0.28
N GLN A 639 32.15 -0.65 -0.05
CA GLN A 639 32.32 0.79 0.21
C GLN A 639 32.43 1.51 -1.15
N SER A 640 32.03 2.76 -1.23
CA SER A 640 32.05 3.58 -2.46
C SER A 640 32.62 4.95 -2.11
N LEU A 641 33.95 5.07 -2.19
CA LEU A 641 34.72 6.24 -1.74
C LEU A 641 35.64 6.76 -2.85
N LEU A 642 35.66 8.07 -3.07
CA LEU A 642 36.75 8.78 -3.74
C LEU A 642 37.75 9.27 -2.69
N VAL A 643 39.05 9.10 -2.95
CA VAL A 643 40.14 9.60 -2.10
C VAL A 643 40.98 10.58 -2.90
N ASP A 644 40.72 11.88 -2.71
CA ASP A 644 41.48 12.96 -3.37
C ASP A 644 42.88 13.13 -2.77
N SER A 645 43.00 12.92 -1.45
CA SER A 645 44.25 12.94 -0.69
C SER A 645 44.13 12.04 0.53
N TYR A 646 45.16 11.23 0.78
CA TYR A 646 45.24 10.40 2.00
C TYR A 646 45.37 11.24 3.29
N ASN A 647 45.71 12.53 3.17
CA ASN A 647 45.84 13.45 4.30
C ASN A 647 44.54 14.22 4.60
N ASP A 648 43.52 14.18 3.73
CA ASP A 648 42.21 14.84 3.95
C ASP A 648 41.23 13.89 4.67
N ILE A 649 41.56 13.54 5.92
CA ILE A 649 40.70 12.71 6.77
C ILE A 649 39.68 13.60 7.48
N CYS A 650 38.40 13.39 7.15
CA CYS A 650 37.31 14.08 7.80
C CYS A 650 37.18 13.72 9.29
N PRO A 651 37.03 14.69 10.21
CA PRO A 651 36.94 14.40 11.64
C PRO A 651 35.78 13.45 11.99
N ASN A 652 36.09 12.45 12.81
CA ASN A 652 35.28 11.26 13.14
C ASN A 652 35.21 10.17 12.04
N HIS A 653 35.96 10.27 10.93
CA HIS A 653 36.23 9.12 10.05
C HIS A 653 37.52 8.39 10.49
N SER A 654 37.56 7.08 10.27
CA SER A 654 38.75 6.23 10.49
C SER A 654 39.56 6.01 9.22
N VAL A 655 38.99 6.34 8.05
CA VAL A 655 39.58 6.20 6.71
C VAL A 655 39.37 7.48 5.91
N PRO A 656 40.31 7.88 5.03
CA PRO A 656 40.14 9.02 4.14
C PRO A 656 39.07 8.76 3.07
N GLY A 657 38.51 9.85 2.52
CA GLY A 657 37.66 9.81 1.34
C GLY A 657 36.20 10.22 1.55
N ARG A 658 35.51 10.45 0.41
CA ARG A 658 34.14 10.97 0.32
C ARG A 658 33.26 10.05 -0.52
N ALA A 659 31.97 9.96 -0.17
CA ALA A 659 31.07 8.93 -0.69
C ALA A 659 30.61 9.25 -2.12
N GLN A 660 31.10 8.49 -3.10
CA GLN A 660 30.84 8.73 -4.52
C GLN A 660 30.81 7.42 -5.32
N GLY A 661 29.97 7.40 -6.36
CA GLY A 661 29.80 6.28 -7.29
C GLY A 661 28.48 6.44 -8.05
N SER A 662 28.53 6.40 -9.37
CA SER A 662 27.44 6.86 -10.26
C SER A 662 26.23 5.93 -10.43
N CYS A 663 26.11 4.88 -9.61
CA CYS A 663 24.96 3.95 -9.64
C CYS A 663 24.37 3.79 -8.24
N PRO A 664 23.03 3.67 -8.12
CA PRO A 664 22.40 3.35 -6.84
C PRO A 664 22.78 1.95 -6.37
N ASN A 665 22.86 1.77 -5.06
CA ASN A 665 23.20 0.49 -4.44
C ASN A 665 22.03 -0.01 -3.58
N TYR A 666 21.22 -0.89 -4.16
CA TYR A 666 19.96 -1.37 -3.60
C TYR A 666 20.22 -2.38 -2.47
N GLY A 667 19.51 -2.25 -1.35
CA GLY A 667 19.63 -3.12 -0.19
C GLY A 667 20.91 -2.95 0.65
N LYS A 668 21.90 -2.15 0.22
CA LYS A 668 23.13 -1.87 0.98
C LYS A 668 22.79 -1.20 2.30
N ALA A 669 23.09 -1.85 3.42
CA ALA A 669 22.82 -1.35 4.76
C ALA A 669 24.11 -1.09 5.53
N ILE A 670 24.21 0.09 6.15
CA ILE A 670 25.22 0.40 7.17
C ILE A 670 24.59 0.14 8.54
N ILE A 671 25.03 -0.93 9.19
CA ILE A 671 24.54 -1.34 10.51
C ILE A 671 25.36 -0.62 11.59
N VAL A 672 24.71 0.23 12.37
CA VAL A 672 25.34 0.96 13.49
C VAL A 672 25.16 0.14 14.76
N GLU A 673 26.25 -0.41 15.29
CA GLU A 673 26.22 -1.33 16.44
C GLU A 673 26.08 -0.57 17.77
N THR A 674 25.17 -1.00 18.63
CA THR A 674 24.86 -0.33 19.91
C THR A 674 25.30 -1.12 21.14
N LEU A 675 25.76 -2.36 20.97
CA LEU A 675 26.23 -3.27 22.04
C LEU A 675 25.16 -3.65 23.08
N GLU A 676 23.96 -3.06 23.05
CA GLU A 676 22.81 -3.45 23.87
C GLU A 676 22.32 -4.85 23.49
N ASP A 677 22.33 -5.19 22.20
CA ASP A 677 21.93 -6.50 21.69
C ASP A 677 22.78 -6.94 20.48
N LYS A 678 23.88 -7.65 20.79
CA LYS A 678 24.80 -8.21 19.80
C LYS A 678 24.15 -9.19 18.81
N ARG A 679 22.97 -9.77 19.09
CA ARG A 679 22.27 -10.65 18.13
C ARG A 679 21.46 -9.86 17.11
N ARG A 680 20.99 -8.66 17.45
CA ARG A 680 20.25 -7.77 16.54
C ARG A 680 21.21 -6.97 15.65
N ASP A 681 22.35 -6.56 16.20
CA ASP A 681 23.41 -5.85 15.47
C ASP A 681 24.17 -6.74 14.44
N MET A 682 23.86 -8.05 14.38
CA MET A 682 24.26 -8.95 13.28
C MET A 682 23.38 -8.83 12.02
N HIS A 683 22.23 -8.15 12.12
CA HIS A 683 21.20 -8.04 11.07
C HIS A 683 20.84 -6.56 10.80
N PHE A 684 19.86 -6.31 9.93
CA PHE A 684 19.42 -4.95 9.62
C PHE A 684 18.81 -4.26 10.85
N ASN A 685 19.34 -3.08 11.19
CA ASN A 685 18.83 -2.24 12.27
C ASN A 685 18.52 -0.82 11.75
N PHE A 686 17.62 -0.12 12.45
CA PHE A 686 17.22 1.26 12.13
C PHE A 686 18.02 2.31 12.91
N GLN A 687 19.19 1.95 13.48
CA GLN A 687 19.98 2.88 14.28
C GLN A 687 20.57 4.00 13.40
N PHE A 688 20.87 3.71 12.12
CA PHE A 688 21.38 4.69 11.16
C PHE A 688 20.46 5.90 10.96
N LEU A 689 19.16 5.77 11.23
CA LEU A 689 18.14 6.84 11.11
C LEU A 689 18.17 7.86 12.26
N ASN A 690 18.87 7.57 13.37
CA ASN A 690 19.10 8.57 14.41
C ASN A 690 20.18 9.56 13.95
N GLU A 691 20.12 10.80 14.44
CA GLU A 691 21.19 11.77 14.15
C GLU A 691 22.56 11.28 14.64
N ILE A 692 23.59 11.61 13.87
CA ILE A 692 25.00 11.36 14.19
C ILE A 692 25.45 12.16 15.43
N HIS A 693 26.54 11.73 16.07
CA HIS A 693 27.32 12.58 16.97
C HIS A 693 28.65 12.95 16.28
N THR A 694 28.91 14.24 16.16
CA THR A 694 30.09 14.81 15.49
C THR A 694 30.92 15.72 16.40
N GLY A 695 30.31 16.23 17.48
CA GLY A 695 30.87 17.23 18.39
C GLY A 695 30.87 18.67 17.85
N TYR A 696 30.36 18.92 16.63
CA TYR A 696 30.38 20.26 16.03
C TYR A 696 29.25 21.17 16.52
N MET A 697 28.05 20.63 16.80
CA MET A 697 26.98 21.43 17.42
C MET A 697 27.41 21.93 18.79
N GLY A 698 28.02 21.04 19.58
CA GLY A 698 28.43 21.31 20.95
C GLY A 698 29.43 22.46 21.04
N LYS A 699 30.43 22.47 20.15
CA LYS A 699 31.42 23.55 20.02
C LYS A 699 30.80 24.90 19.66
N ARG A 700 29.73 24.93 18.86
CA ARG A 700 29.07 26.18 18.44
C ARG A 700 28.14 26.78 19.49
N ASN A 701 27.44 25.93 20.25
CA ASN A 701 26.41 26.35 21.21
C ASN A 701 26.89 26.36 22.68
N GLY A 702 28.15 26.01 22.96
CA GLY A 702 28.73 25.98 24.31
C GLY A 702 28.10 24.95 25.26
N ARG A 703 27.30 24.00 24.73
CA ARG A 703 26.57 22.98 25.48
C ARG A 703 26.42 21.73 24.61
N SER A 704 26.55 20.55 25.21
CA SER A 704 26.28 19.28 24.51
C SER A 704 24.78 19.17 24.21
N ILE A 705 24.40 19.36 22.95
CA ILE A 705 23.03 19.20 22.46
C ILE A 705 22.83 17.99 21.54
N GLU A 706 23.93 17.37 21.09
CA GLU A 706 23.90 16.17 20.24
C GLU A 706 23.44 14.94 21.02
N LEU A 707 22.99 13.90 20.30
CA LEU A 707 22.76 12.60 20.93
C LEU A 707 24.08 12.04 21.48
N PRO A 708 24.11 11.43 22.67
CA PRO A 708 25.29 10.71 23.14
C PRO A 708 25.54 9.46 22.29
N TYR A 709 26.79 8.97 22.26
CA TYR A 709 27.19 7.91 21.34
C TYR A 709 26.38 6.59 21.46
N ASP A 710 25.83 6.26 22.64
CA ASP A 710 24.92 5.11 22.81
C ASP A 710 23.61 5.23 22.03
N LYS A 711 23.21 6.44 21.65
CA LYS A 711 21.94 6.75 20.98
C LYS A 711 22.11 7.36 19.59
N SER A 712 23.30 7.84 19.25
CA SER A 712 23.61 8.41 17.93
C SER A 712 23.57 7.37 16.81
N GLY A 713 23.05 7.76 15.66
CA GLY A 713 23.10 7.00 14.42
C GLY A 713 24.15 7.56 13.46
N ILE A 714 23.78 7.65 12.18
CA ILE A 714 24.58 8.32 11.14
C ILE A 714 23.75 9.29 10.27
N ALA A 715 22.49 9.58 10.63
CA ALA A 715 21.67 10.54 9.90
C ALA A 715 22.18 11.97 10.14
N MET A 716 22.09 12.85 9.14
CA MET A 716 22.61 14.22 9.26
C MET A 716 21.72 15.08 10.16
N HIS A 717 22.31 16.05 10.85
CA HIS A 717 21.57 16.94 11.75
C HIS A 717 20.48 17.79 11.07
N HIS A 718 19.28 17.86 11.66
CA HIS A 718 18.12 18.52 11.03
C HIS A 718 18.07 20.06 11.11
N GLY A 719 18.67 20.73 12.12
CA GLY A 719 18.22 22.08 12.48
C GLY A 719 19.29 23.12 12.83
N TYR A 720 19.61 23.99 11.86
CA TYR A 720 20.30 25.26 12.11
C TYR A 720 19.72 26.46 11.36
N PRO A 721 19.87 26.58 10.01
CA PRO A 721 19.36 27.71 9.27
C PRO A 721 17.83 27.83 9.34
N THR A 722 17.32 29.01 8.97
CA THR A 722 15.88 29.24 8.74
C THR A 722 15.42 28.69 7.39
N SER A 723 16.27 28.82 6.38
CA SER A 723 16.06 28.34 5.01
C SER A 723 17.40 27.98 4.36
N CYS A 724 17.36 27.24 3.25
CA CYS A 724 18.48 27.06 2.32
C CYS A 724 18.04 27.49 0.90
N PRO A 725 18.71 28.46 0.26
CA PRO A 725 19.67 29.41 0.85
C PRO A 725 19.07 30.23 2.00
N VAL A 726 19.91 30.79 2.88
CA VAL A 726 19.49 31.62 4.02
C VAL A 726 19.03 33.01 3.57
N ASN A 727 19.65 33.56 2.53
CA ASN A 727 19.32 34.86 1.93
C ASN A 727 19.88 34.98 0.50
N THR A 728 19.52 36.08 -0.18
CA THR A 728 19.97 36.40 -1.55
C THR A 728 21.48 36.60 -1.69
N HIS A 729 22.20 36.93 -0.61
CA HIS A 729 23.67 37.04 -0.66
C HIS A 729 24.33 35.66 -0.68
N GLU A 730 23.82 34.69 0.10
CA GLU A 730 24.29 33.31 0.01
C GLU A 730 23.96 32.68 -1.35
N GLU A 731 22.79 32.98 -1.92
CA GLU A 731 22.45 32.60 -3.30
C GLU A 731 23.44 33.18 -4.33
N MET A 732 23.79 34.48 -4.24
CA MET A 732 24.81 35.10 -5.10
C MET A 732 26.23 34.56 -4.89
N LEU A 733 26.50 33.86 -3.78
CA LEU A 733 27.76 33.12 -3.58
C LEU A 733 27.69 31.73 -4.23
N PHE A 734 26.55 31.04 -4.11
CA PHE A 734 26.32 29.74 -4.78
C PHE A 734 26.33 29.85 -6.30
N GLU A 735 25.85 30.95 -6.88
CA GLU A 735 25.94 31.24 -8.32
C GLU A 735 27.39 31.48 -8.82
N LYS A 736 28.38 31.57 -7.91
CA LYS A 736 29.80 31.84 -8.21
C LYS A 736 30.75 30.70 -7.81
N MET A 737 30.23 29.52 -7.46
CA MET A 737 31.03 28.36 -7.05
C MET A 737 31.36 27.45 -8.25
N ASP A 738 32.62 27.38 -8.65
CA ASP A 738 33.09 26.51 -9.76
C ASP A 738 32.96 25.00 -9.47
N ASP A 739 32.88 24.64 -8.18
CA ASP A 739 32.66 23.28 -7.66
C ASP A 739 31.20 23.01 -7.28
N TYR A 740 30.25 23.80 -7.83
CA TYR A 740 28.81 23.66 -7.54
C TYR A 740 27.91 24.03 -8.73
N ASN A 741 27.11 23.07 -9.22
CA ASN A 741 26.10 23.37 -10.23
C ASN A 741 24.81 23.93 -9.60
N TYR A 742 24.86 25.17 -9.09
CA TYR A 742 23.67 25.80 -8.50
C TYR A 742 22.53 26.00 -9.50
N HIS A 743 22.80 26.19 -10.80
CA HIS A 743 21.73 26.28 -11.81
C HIS A 743 20.86 25.02 -11.86
N MET A 744 21.47 23.84 -11.81
CA MET A 744 20.75 22.56 -11.68
C MET A 744 19.87 22.55 -10.43
N CYS A 745 20.42 22.95 -9.28
CA CYS A 745 19.72 23.01 -8.00
C CYS A 745 18.56 24.03 -7.98
N LYS A 746 18.76 25.23 -8.53
CA LYS A 746 17.74 26.28 -8.68
C LYS A 746 16.58 25.86 -9.57
N SER A 747 16.86 25.05 -10.60
CA SER A 747 15.82 24.48 -11.48
C SER A 747 15.06 23.29 -10.92
N SER A 748 15.48 22.75 -9.76
CA SER A 748 14.91 21.54 -9.16
C SER A 748 14.55 21.78 -7.68
N VAL A 749 15.52 21.61 -6.80
CA VAL A 749 15.39 21.67 -5.33
C VAL A 749 15.02 23.06 -4.82
N PHE A 750 15.66 24.11 -5.34
CA PHE A 750 15.45 25.50 -4.92
C PHE A 750 14.56 26.31 -5.87
N SER A 751 13.64 25.62 -6.55
CA SER A 751 12.54 26.24 -7.31
C SER A 751 11.64 27.12 -6.43
N THR A 752 11.62 26.85 -5.12
CA THR A 752 11.29 27.82 -4.06
C THR A 752 12.32 27.71 -2.93
N PRO A 753 12.59 28.77 -2.14
CA PRO A 753 13.50 28.70 -1.00
C PRO A 753 13.06 27.63 0.01
N PHE A 754 13.98 26.75 0.41
CA PHE A 754 13.65 25.61 1.26
C PHE A 754 13.64 26.02 2.74
N SER A 755 12.46 26.25 3.31
CA SER A 755 12.31 26.68 4.71
C SER A 755 12.31 25.53 5.74
N MET A 756 13.19 25.60 6.74
CA MET A 756 13.14 24.78 7.95
C MET A 756 12.39 25.46 9.10
N LYS A 757 12.20 26.79 9.05
CA LYS A 757 11.50 27.60 10.07
C LYS A 757 10.67 28.68 9.41
N GLU A 758 9.40 28.78 9.77
CA GLU A 758 8.47 29.77 9.19
C GLU A 758 7.59 30.41 10.25
N TRP A 759 7.30 31.70 10.11
CA TRP A 759 6.32 32.39 10.96
C TRP A 759 4.91 32.13 10.45
N ASP A 760 4.03 31.67 11.34
CA ASP A 760 2.61 31.50 11.06
C ASP A 760 1.80 32.68 11.65
N PRO A 761 1.21 33.55 10.81
CA PRO A 761 0.40 34.68 11.27
C PRO A 761 -0.86 34.29 12.05
N GLN A 762 -1.42 33.09 11.80
CA GLN A 762 -2.67 32.64 12.42
C GLN A 762 -2.43 32.19 13.87
N SER A 763 -1.42 31.33 14.09
CA SER A 763 -1.03 30.88 15.44
C SER A 763 -0.11 31.86 16.18
N ARG A 764 0.43 32.88 15.49
CA ARG A 764 1.46 33.82 15.99
C ARG A 764 2.67 33.09 16.58
N SER A 765 3.09 32.02 15.90
CA SER A 765 4.16 31.13 16.35
C SER A 765 5.09 30.75 15.21
N ILE A 766 6.27 30.21 15.54
CA ILE A 766 7.20 29.67 14.54
C ILE A 766 6.88 28.18 14.33
N LYS A 767 6.53 27.81 13.10
CA LYS A 767 6.50 26.42 12.63
C LYS A 767 7.92 25.97 12.29
N TYR A 768 8.23 24.73 12.64
CA TYR A 768 9.54 24.10 12.42
C TYR A 768 9.37 22.86 11.56
N TYR A 769 10.33 22.61 10.68
CA TYR A 769 10.40 21.47 9.76
C TYR A 769 11.78 20.81 9.81
N GLY A 770 11.88 19.59 9.30
CA GLY A 770 13.15 18.88 9.12
C GLY A 770 13.91 19.33 7.86
N LEU A 771 15.23 19.16 7.86
CA LEU A 771 16.09 19.33 6.68
C LEU A 771 15.76 18.34 5.55
N TYR A 772 15.33 17.13 5.93
CA TYR A 772 14.99 16.02 5.03
C TYR A 772 14.06 15.03 5.78
N GLY A 773 13.61 13.97 5.10
CA GLY A 773 12.95 12.82 5.72
C GLY A 773 11.53 13.05 6.23
N LEU A 774 10.96 12.02 6.88
CA LEU A 774 9.58 12.03 7.41
C LEU A 774 9.52 12.20 8.94
N GLY A 775 10.67 12.40 9.59
CA GLY A 775 10.76 12.65 11.03
C GLY A 775 10.55 11.40 11.90
N GLY A 776 10.25 11.62 13.19
CA GLY A 776 9.99 10.54 14.14
C GLY A 776 11.22 9.69 14.52
N ARG A 777 12.44 10.21 14.28
CA ARG A 777 13.72 9.59 14.67
C ARG A 777 14.31 10.30 15.89
N LEU A 778 15.34 9.76 16.55
CA LEU A 778 16.04 10.53 17.57
C LEU A 778 16.93 11.60 16.92
N GLY A 779 16.87 12.83 17.43
CA GLY A 779 17.65 13.97 16.96
C GLY A 779 18.20 14.84 18.10
N SER A 780 19.09 15.76 17.75
CA SER A 780 19.77 16.64 18.71
C SER A 780 18.80 17.64 19.35
N ASN A 781 19.02 17.95 20.63
CA ASN A 781 18.18 18.85 21.42
C ASN A 781 18.53 20.31 21.13
N ILE A 782 18.15 20.79 19.95
CA ILE A 782 18.32 22.18 19.53
C ILE A 782 17.30 23.04 20.28
N SER A 783 17.66 23.45 21.49
CA SER A 783 16.85 24.32 22.33
C SER A 783 16.59 25.67 21.64
N ASN A 784 15.32 26.04 21.49
CA ASN A 784 14.86 27.30 20.86
C ASN A 784 15.16 28.55 21.71
N TYR A 785 16.43 28.81 22.02
CA TYR A 785 16.88 30.13 22.46
C TYR A 785 16.96 31.05 21.25
N GLY A 786 15.97 31.92 21.11
CA GLY A 786 15.99 32.98 20.11
C GLY A 786 17.17 33.91 20.34
N THR A 787 17.81 34.35 19.25
CA THR A 787 18.91 35.32 19.28
C THR A 787 18.45 36.61 19.95
N TYR A 788 19.33 37.20 20.76
CA TYR A 788 19.21 38.47 21.49
C TYR A 788 18.02 39.40 21.14
N GLY A 789 17.17 39.69 22.13
CA GLY A 789 16.60 41.04 22.26
C GLY A 789 15.17 41.32 21.77
N GLN A 790 14.32 40.33 21.45
CA GLN A 790 12.89 40.61 21.18
C GLN A 790 11.91 39.69 21.93
N THR A 791 10.85 40.30 22.46
CA THR A 791 9.91 39.74 23.44
C THR A 791 8.79 38.90 22.80
N ILE A 792 9.13 38.02 21.86
CA ILE A 792 8.18 37.09 21.25
C ILE A 792 7.71 36.10 22.33
N LYS A 793 6.39 35.94 22.48
CA LYS A 793 5.80 35.02 23.47
C LYS A 793 6.33 33.61 23.27
N ARG A 794 6.64 32.92 24.37
CA ARG A 794 7.22 31.57 24.40
C ARG A 794 6.42 30.61 23.50
N GLY A 795 6.99 30.26 22.34
CA GLY A 795 6.64 29.00 21.66
C GLY A 795 7.00 27.82 22.56
N GLU A 796 6.42 26.66 22.30
CA GLU A 796 6.58 25.48 23.15
C GLU A 796 8.06 25.12 23.38
N LYS A 797 8.40 24.90 24.65
CA LYS A 797 9.70 24.36 25.04
C LYS A 797 9.75 22.91 24.56
N ARG A 798 10.33 22.66 23.39
CA ARG A 798 10.57 21.30 22.89
C ARG A 798 11.53 20.57 23.84
N THR A 799 10.99 19.59 24.54
CA THR A 799 11.72 18.70 25.47
C THR A 799 12.02 17.33 24.86
N SER A 800 11.44 17.02 23.69
CA SER A 800 11.61 15.76 22.97
C SER A 800 12.76 15.83 21.96
N ASN A 801 13.70 14.91 22.07
CA ASN A 801 14.78 14.66 21.11
C ASN A 801 14.24 13.95 19.84
N ILE A 802 13.18 14.45 19.21
CA ILE A 802 12.50 13.81 18.08
C ILE A 802 12.57 14.69 16.82
N THR A 803 13.03 14.11 15.71
CA THR A 803 13.15 14.80 14.42
C THR A 803 11.79 15.05 13.76
N LEU A 804 11.73 16.09 12.92
CA LEU A 804 10.53 16.50 12.19
C LEU A 804 10.56 16.04 10.73
N PRO A 805 9.38 15.87 10.09
CA PRO A 805 9.29 15.76 8.64
C PRO A 805 9.74 17.04 7.94
N MET A 806 10.27 16.89 6.73
CA MET A 806 10.49 17.96 5.77
C MET A 806 9.18 18.70 5.42
N LYS A 807 9.25 20.02 5.17
CA LYS A 807 8.05 20.85 4.88
C LYS A 807 7.25 20.33 3.66
N ASN A 808 7.95 19.92 2.60
CA ASN A 808 7.35 19.40 1.38
C ASN A 808 8.08 18.13 0.93
N PRO A 809 7.69 16.94 1.42
CA PRO A 809 8.29 15.67 1.00
C PRO A 809 8.18 15.41 -0.51
N GLY A 810 7.11 15.91 -1.15
CA GLY A 810 6.82 15.71 -2.58
C GLY A 810 7.78 16.37 -3.57
N VAL A 811 8.81 17.09 -3.09
CA VAL A 811 9.97 17.49 -3.90
C VAL A 811 10.78 16.25 -4.33
N ILE A 812 10.77 15.19 -3.54
CA ILE A 812 11.53 13.95 -3.79
C ILE A 812 10.53 12.84 -4.15
N LYS A 813 10.56 12.41 -5.42
CA LYS A 813 9.63 11.42 -6.00
C LYS A 813 10.31 10.09 -6.32
N ASN A 814 11.63 10.10 -6.45
CA ASN A 814 12.46 8.96 -6.81
C ASN A 814 13.88 9.05 -6.17
N LEU A 815 14.71 8.04 -6.39
CA LEU A 815 16.07 7.97 -5.81
C LEU A 815 17.07 8.97 -6.42
N PHE A 816 16.88 9.39 -7.67
CA PHE A 816 17.70 10.40 -8.32
C PHE A 816 17.40 11.80 -7.75
N ASP A 817 16.13 12.12 -7.52
CA ASP A 817 15.74 13.34 -6.79
C ASP A 817 16.41 13.41 -5.41
N CYS A 818 16.53 12.27 -4.71
CA CYS A 818 17.22 12.17 -3.41
C CYS A 818 18.75 12.39 -3.52
N SER A 819 19.38 11.91 -4.58
CA SER A 819 20.80 12.20 -4.92
C SER A 819 21.00 13.70 -5.17
N ILE A 820 20.17 14.30 -6.03
CA ILE A 820 20.23 15.73 -6.36
C ILE A 820 19.94 16.59 -5.12
N PHE A 821 18.96 16.21 -4.29
CA PHE A 821 18.64 16.90 -3.04
C PHE A 821 19.84 16.92 -2.08
N SER A 822 20.57 15.81 -1.93
CA SER A 822 21.79 15.75 -1.11
C SER A 822 22.91 16.64 -1.65
N TYR A 823 23.16 16.61 -2.98
CA TYR A 823 24.12 17.49 -3.63
C TYR A 823 23.78 18.97 -3.40
N CYS A 824 22.52 19.32 -3.62
CA CYS A 824 22.05 20.70 -3.54
C CYS A 824 22.07 21.28 -2.12
N LEU A 825 21.83 20.46 -1.08
CA LEU A 825 22.00 20.89 0.31
C LEU A 825 23.47 21.04 0.73
N GLY A 826 24.43 20.42 0.02
CA GLY A 826 25.85 20.37 0.37
C GLY A 826 26.46 21.69 0.84
N PRO A 827 26.36 22.80 0.07
CA PRO A 827 26.91 24.10 0.47
C PRO A 827 26.25 24.71 1.71
N CYS A 828 24.92 24.59 1.86
CA CYS A 828 24.20 25.07 3.04
C CYS A 828 24.65 24.34 4.32
N ILE A 829 24.94 23.05 4.21
CA ILE A 829 25.44 22.25 5.33
C ILE A 829 26.92 22.58 5.59
N GLU A 830 27.77 22.64 4.57
CA GLU A 830 29.17 23.07 4.67
C GLU A 830 29.31 24.44 5.34
N ASN A 831 28.57 25.46 4.88
CA ASN A 831 28.50 26.80 5.48
C ASN A 831 28.01 26.76 6.93
N THR A 832 27.00 25.93 7.22
CA THR A 832 26.47 25.77 8.58
C THR A 832 27.53 25.25 9.54
N TYR A 833 28.30 24.23 9.15
CA TYR A 833 29.29 23.58 10.02
C TYR A 833 30.71 24.15 9.89
N LYS A 834 30.94 25.05 8.93
CA LYS A 834 32.26 25.56 8.49
C LYS A 834 33.26 24.43 8.21
N ASN A 835 32.79 23.35 7.58
CA ASN A 835 33.57 22.15 7.35
C ASN A 835 33.18 21.48 6.02
N LYS A 836 34.16 21.32 5.12
CA LYS A 836 34.01 20.71 3.79
C LYS A 836 33.56 19.25 3.82
N CYS A 837 33.77 18.56 4.95
CA CYS A 837 33.36 17.18 5.16
C CYS A 837 31.85 16.94 5.28
N PHE A 838 31.04 18.01 5.29
CA PHE A 838 29.57 17.90 5.19
C PHE A 838 29.04 18.34 3.80
N ARG A 839 29.92 18.47 2.80
CA ARG A 839 29.56 18.73 1.40
C ARG A 839 29.34 17.40 0.66
N ASN A 840 28.36 17.34 -0.25
CA ASN A 840 28.10 16.17 -1.11
C ASN A 840 27.89 14.84 -0.35
N LEU A 841 27.18 14.91 0.79
CA LEU A 841 26.91 13.76 1.66
C LEU A 841 26.14 12.65 0.92
N PRO A 842 26.28 11.38 1.32
CA PRO A 842 25.43 10.31 0.82
C PRO A 842 24.04 10.34 1.49
N ALA A 843 23.08 9.66 0.90
CA ALA A 843 21.73 9.55 1.42
C ALA A 843 21.17 8.13 1.32
N TYR A 844 20.12 7.87 2.10
CA TYR A 844 19.29 6.67 2.02
C TYR A 844 17.93 7.02 1.43
N TYR A 845 17.58 6.40 0.30
CA TYR A 845 16.23 6.49 -0.28
C TYR A 845 15.41 5.25 0.08
N ASN A 846 14.15 5.43 0.45
CA ASN A 846 13.20 4.37 0.76
C ASN A 846 12.14 4.21 -0.34
N HIS A 847 12.13 3.08 -1.04
CA HIS A 847 11.21 2.78 -2.14
C HIS A 847 9.75 2.53 -1.74
N ALA A 848 9.47 2.31 -0.46
CA ALA A 848 8.12 2.02 0.05
C ALA A 848 7.43 3.24 0.68
N THR A 849 8.17 4.33 0.94
CA THR A 849 7.66 5.56 1.58
C THR A 849 8.13 6.85 0.90
N ASN A 850 9.02 6.77 -0.08
CA ASN A 850 9.76 7.87 -0.69
C ASN A 850 10.58 8.72 0.32
N GLU A 851 10.84 8.19 1.53
CA GLU A 851 11.68 8.87 2.52
C GLU A 851 13.14 8.95 2.03
N CYS A 852 13.67 10.17 1.97
CA CYS A 852 15.09 10.44 1.70
C CYS A 852 15.76 10.93 2.99
N VAL A 853 16.85 10.26 3.39
CA VAL A 853 17.59 10.45 4.65
C VAL A 853 19.03 10.82 4.33
N ILE A 854 19.42 12.09 4.53
CA ILE A 854 20.82 12.49 4.35
C ILE A 854 21.66 11.92 5.50
N LEU A 855 22.86 11.41 5.22
CA LEU A 855 23.75 10.82 6.21
C LEU A 855 24.87 11.80 6.58
N GLY A 856 25.16 11.98 7.86
CA GLY A 856 26.13 12.94 8.38
C GLY A 856 27.59 12.52 8.28
N THR A 857 27.90 11.51 7.47
CA THR A 857 29.26 10.99 7.25
C THR A 857 29.38 10.36 5.86
N HIS A 858 30.59 10.33 5.30
CA HIS A 858 30.90 9.53 4.12
C HIS A 858 31.44 8.12 4.46
N GLU A 859 31.85 7.89 5.71
CA GLU A 859 32.36 6.61 6.20
C GLU A 859 31.22 5.56 6.16
N GLN A 860 31.54 4.37 5.66
CA GLN A 860 30.54 3.34 5.35
C GLN A 860 30.75 2.02 6.13
N GLU A 861 31.94 1.84 6.69
CA GLU A 861 32.32 0.71 7.53
C GLU A 861 33.33 1.23 8.56
N ARG A 862 33.22 0.78 9.81
CA ARG A 862 34.07 1.21 10.93
C ARG A 862 34.24 0.05 11.90
N THR A 863 35.37 -0.65 11.76
CA THR A 863 35.76 -1.81 12.59
C THR A 863 36.66 -1.42 13.77
N ASP A 864 37.34 -0.28 13.65
CA ASP A 864 38.43 0.14 14.52
C ASP A 864 38.23 1.57 15.01
N ASN A 865 38.88 1.92 16.13
CA ASN A 865 38.62 3.12 16.94
C ASN A 865 37.16 3.33 17.37
N CYS A 866 36.28 2.37 17.12
CA CYS A 866 34.88 2.36 17.50
C CYS A 866 34.63 1.69 18.85
N ARG A 867 33.41 1.90 19.35
CA ARG A 867 32.90 1.38 20.63
C ARG A 867 32.85 -0.16 20.64
N LYS A 868 33.65 -0.82 21.49
CA LYS A 868 33.66 -2.29 21.64
C LYS A 868 33.05 -2.74 22.97
N GLU A 869 33.00 -1.86 23.98
CA GLU A 869 32.35 -2.12 25.28
C GLU A 869 31.24 -1.12 25.65
N LYS A 870 30.40 -1.47 26.64
CA LYS A 870 29.35 -0.55 27.14
C LYS A 870 29.94 0.63 27.92
N THR A 871 31.13 0.47 28.49
CA THR A 871 31.98 1.44 29.19
C THR A 871 32.59 2.51 28.25
N ASP A 872 32.78 2.21 26.96
CA ASP A 872 33.23 3.17 25.94
C ASP A 872 32.16 4.26 25.73
N LEU A 873 32.18 5.35 26.51
CA LEU A 873 31.27 6.50 26.34
C LEU A 873 31.85 7.63 25.48
N SER A 874 33.13 7.58 25.12
CA SER A 874 33.86 8.59 24.36
C SER A 874 34.13 8.23 22.89
N LYS A 875 33.79 7.01 22.47
CA LYS A 875 34.01 6.50 21.10
C LYS A 875 32.68 6.36 20.35
N PRO A 876 32.66 6.61 19.03
CA PRO A 876 31.47 6.39 18.23
C PRO A 876 31.21 4.90 17.99
N ASN A 877 29.95 4.57 17.68
CA ASN A 877 29.52 3.20 17.39
C ASN A 877 30.27 2.60 16.18
N CYS A 878 30.46 1.27 16.21
CA CYS A 878 31.00 0.52 15.08
C CYS A 878 29.98 0.47 13.94
N GLN A 879 30.47 0.36 12.69
CA GLN A 879 29.65 0.35 11.48
C GLN A 879 30.00 -0.86 10.62
N LYS A 880 28.99 -1.64 10.21
CA LYS A 880 29.18 -2.85 9.39
C LYS A 880 28.33 -2.82 8.12
N LEU A 881 28.93 -3.15 6.98
CA LEU A 881 28.21 -3.28 5.71
C LEU A 881 27.54 -4.64 5.58
N ARG A 882 26.23 -4.64 5.32
CA ARG A 882 25.39 -5.82 5.08
C ARG A 882 24.46 -5.62 3.88
N LYS A 883 23.93 -6.72 3.32
CA LYS A 883 22.80 -6.75 2.40
C LYS A 883 21.83 -7.84 2.80
N THR A 884 20.59 -7.48 3.13
CA THR A 884 19.60 -8.40 3.70
C THR A 884 18.24 -8.22 3.03
N SER A 885 17.41 -9.26 3.06
CA SER A 885 16.01 -9.18 2.65
C SER A 885 15.21 -8.13 3.45
N ASP A 886 15.60 -7.86 4.69
CA ASP A 886 15.02 -6.80 5.54
C ASP A 886 15.40 -5.36 5.11
N SER A 887 16.53 -5.18 4.43
CA SER A 887 17.01 -3.87 3.95
C SER A 887 16.57 -3.51 2.53
N LYS A 888 15.75 -4.36 1.89
CA LYS A 888 15.44 -4.30 0.46
C LYS A 888 14.77 -3.04 -0.07
N ASP A 889 14.05 -2.33 0.79
CA ASP A 889 13.38 -1.07 0.45
C ASP A 889 14.29 0.14 0.56
N TRP A 890 15.48 -0.02 1.13
CA TRP A 890 16.49 1.03 1.25
C TRP A 890 17.51 0.95 0.11
N THR A 891 17.90 2.11 -0.41
CA THR A 891 18.96 2.24 -1.41
C THR A 891 19.94 3.30 -0.95
N TYR A 892 21.21 2.91 -0.88
CA TYR A 892 22.29 3.85 -0.64
C TYR A 892 22.56 4.62 -1.93
N VAL A 893 22.38 5.94 -1.90
CA VAL A 893 22.68 6.84 -3.00
C VAL A 893 23.80 7.81 -2.60
N THR A 894 24.65 8.15 -3.56
CA THR A 894 25.64 9.23 -3.40
C THR A 894 25.04 10.54 -3.91
N SER A 895 25.71 11.67 -3.73
CA SER A 895 25.32 12.95 -4.38
C SER A 895 25.52 12.96 -5.92
N PHE A 896 25.98 11.85 -6.51
CA PHE A 896 26.51 11.77 -7.86
C PHE A 896 25.93 10.60 -8.67
N ILE A 897 24.66 10.23 -8.45
CA ILE A 897 23.97 9.24 -9.29
C ILE A 897 23.79 9.81 -10.71
N ARG A 898 24.14 9.04 -11.75
CA ARG A 898 23.96 9.48 -13.15
C ARG A 898 22.47 9.56 -13.54
N PRO A 899 22.04 10.49 -14.41
CA PRO A 899 20.63 10.59 -14.83
C PRO A 899 20.15 9.37 -15.65
N ASP A 900 21.07 8.69 -16.34
CA ASP A 900 20.80 7.53 -17.20
C ASP A 900 20.97 6.18 -16.47
N TYR A 901 20.73 6.14 -15.15
CA TYR A 901 21.01 4.96 -14.32
C TYR A 901 20.07 3.78 -14.61
N GLU A 902 18.83 3.99 -15.04
CA GLU A 902 17.90 2.92 -15.43
C GLU A 902 18.34 2.19 -16.72
N GLU A 903 19.20 2.79 -17.56
CA GLU A 903 19.80 2.12 -18.72
C GLU A 903 21.21 1.59 -18.44
N LYS A 904 21.97 2.24 -17.55
CA LYS A 904 23.41 1.95 -17.34
C LYS A 904 23.76 1.23 -16.04
N CYS A 905 22.87 1.16 -15.07
CA CYS A 905 23.09 0.50 -13.78
C CYS A 905 22.15 -0.70 -13.58
N PRO A 906 22.52 -1.71 -12.78
CA PRO A 906 21.67 -2.88 -12.55
C PRO A 906 20.29 -2.49 -12.00
N PRO A 907 19.22 -3.27 -12.31
CA PRO A 907 17.89 -3.02 -11.75
C PRO A 907 17.89 -3.26 -10.23
N ARG A 908 16.82 -2.82 -9.55
CA ARG A 908 16.67 -3.01 -8.09
C ARG A 908 16.75 -4.48 -7.69
N PHE A 909 16.00 -5.33 -8.38
CA PHE A 909 15.88 -6.77 -8.08
C PHE A 909 16.78 -7.64 -8.97
N PRO A 910 17.18 -8.84 -8.53
CA PRO A 910 17.73 -9.90 -9.37
C PRO A 910 16.86 -10.16 -10.61
N LEU A 911 17.45 -10.75 -11.65
CA LEU A 911 16.71 -11.26 -12.79
C LEU A 911 16.08 -12.62 -12.44
N ASN A 912 14.75 -12.69 -12.43
CA ASN A 912 13.98 -13.88 -12.11
C ASN A 912 13.94 -14.86 -13.31
N SER A 913 14.20 -16.15 -13.08
CA SER A 913 14.30 -17.20 -14.09
C SER A 913 15.20 -16.83 -15.29
N LYS A 914 16.36 -16.22 -15.02
CA LYS A 914 17.39 -15.88 -16.03
C LYS A 914 18.80 -16.26 -15.54
N SER A 915 19.61 -16.81 -16.44
CA SER A 915 21.05 -17.09 -16.23
C SER A 915 21.92 -16.17 -17.09
N PHE A 916 22.93 -15.53 -16.50
CA PHE A 916 23.94 -14.76 -17.24
C PHE A 916 24.73 -15.62 -18.25
N GLY A 917 25.08 -15.03 -19.40
CA GLY A 917 25.86 -15.66 -20.46
C GLY A 917 26.72 -14.69 -21.29
N ILE A 918 27.49 -15.25 -22.22
CA ILE A 918 28.21 -14.53 -23.29
C ILE A 918 27.57 -14.88 -24.63
N TYR A 919 27.19 -13.85 -25.38
CA TYR A 919 26.69 -13.96 -26.74
C TYR A 919 27.82 -14.38 -27.71
N ASP A 920 27.50 -15.25 -28.66
CA ASP A 920 28.40 -15.66 -29.73
C ASP A 920 27.89 -15.19 -31.09
N GLU A 921 28.55 -14.17 -31.64
CA GLU A 921 28.22 -13.53 -32.92
C GLU A 921 28.32 -14.48 -34.13
N ARG A 922 29.01 -15.63 -33.99
CA ARG A 922 29.08 -16.65 -35.05
C ARG A 922 27.85 -17.53 -35.13
N THR A 923 27.21 -17.80 -33.99
CA THR A 923 26.05 -18.72 -33.90
C THR A 923 24.73 -18.00 -33.63
N GLY A 924 24.77 -16.74 -33.19
CA GLY A 924 23.60 -15.97 -32.76
C GLY A 924 23.06 -16.36 -31.38
N LYS A 925 23.74 -17.26 -30.65
CA LYS A 925 23.26 -17.89 -29.41
C LYS A 925 23.99 -17.38 -28.16
N CYS A 926 23.38 -17.60 -26.99
CA CYS A 926 23.91 -17.18 -25.70
C CYS A 926 24.52 -18.38 -24.94
N ARG A 927 25.81 -18.35 -24.62
CA ARG A 927 26.48 -19.42 -23.85
C ARG A 927 26.52 -19.07 -22.36
N SER A 928 26.01 -19.94 -21.48
CA SER A 928 26.01 -19.70 -20.03
C SER A 928 27.41 -19.44 -19.45
N LEU A 929 27.47 -18.54 -18.46
CA LEU A 929 28.67 -18.21 -17.70
C LEU A 929 28.84 -19.05 -16.43
N VAL A 930 27.84 -19.85 -16.04
CA VAL A 930 27.90 -20.76 -14.90
C VAL A 930 28.95 -21.85 -15.14
N LYS A 931 29.85 -22.07 -14.18
CA LYS A 931 30.92 -23.09 -14.26
C LYS A 931 31.22 -23.67 -12.88
N LYS A 932 31.31 -25.00 -12.77
CA LYS A 932 31.60 -25.71 -11.51
C LYS A 932 32.81 -25.18 -10.74
N LYS A 933 33.87 -24.75 -11.43
CA LYS A 933 35.07 -24.15 -10.81
C LYS A 933 34.89 -22.73 -10.23
N ASN A 934 33.69 -22.16 -10.35
CA ASN A 934 33.30 -20.87 -9.76
C ASN A 934 32.24 -21.04 -8.66
N PHE A 935 31.97 -22.27 -8.21
CA PHE A 935 31.02 -22.56 -7.14
C PHE A 935 31.40 -21.84 -5.82
N ILE A 936 30.38 -21.43 -5.08
CA ILE A 936 30.45 -20.79 -3.77
C ILE A 936 29.63 -21.68 -2.83
N GLY A 937 30.19 -22.06 -1.68
CA GLY A 937 29.52 -22.93 -0.69
C GLY A 937 28.33 -22.32 0.06
N ALA A 938 27.71 -21.25 -0.47
CA ALA A 938 26.53 -20.61 0.10
C ALA A 938 25.27 -21.25 -0.49
N LEU A 939 24.54 -22.02 0.31
CA LEU A 939 23.36 -22.77 -0.16
C LEU A 939 22.14 -21.88 -0.40
N ASN A 940 21.89 -20.89 0.47
CA ASN A 940 20.70 -20.05 0.44
C ASN A 940 20.91 -18.79 -0.43
N PHE A 941 19.85 -18.34 -1.12
CA PHE A 941 19.88 -17.12 -1.93
C PHE A 941 20.41 -15.89 -1.17
N ASP A 942 19.86 -15.60 0.01
CA ASP A 942 20.25 -14.44 0.84
C ASP A 942 21.76 -14.44 1.16
N ALA A 943 22.33 -15.61 1.46
CA ALA A 943 23.76 -15.76 1.76
C ALA A 943 24.62 -15.64 0.49
N CYS A 944 24.14 -16.17 -0.64
CA CYS A 944 24.83 -16.13 -1.93
C CYS A 944 25.02 -14.69 -2.43
N LEU A 945 23.97 -13.86 -2.39
CA LEU A 945 24.04 -12.46 -2.82
C LEU A 945 24.80 -11.57 -1.82
N GLU A 946 24.61 -11.78 -0.51
CA GLU A 946 25.39 -11.04 0.49
C GLU A 946 26.89 -11.37 0.42
N TYR A 947 27.25 -12.63 0.14
CA TYR A 947 28.64 -13.02 -0.07
C TYR A 947 29.25 -12.32 -1.29
N LEU A 948 28.54 -12.23 -2.44
CA LEU A 948 28.99 -11.43 -3.58
C LEU A 948 29.21 -9.96 -3.20
N PHE A 949 28.28 -9.35 -2.46
CA PHE A 949 28.41 -7.95 -2.02
C PHE A 949 29.61 -7.75 -1.08
N ARG A 950 29.81 -8.60 -0.08
CA ARG A 950 30.93 -8.50 0.87
C ARG A 950 32.31 -8.82 0.27
N THR A 951 32.36 -9.47 -0.89
CA THR A 951 33.60 -9.83 -1.59
C THR A 951 33.85 -9.02 -2.87
N SER A 952 32.93 -8.13 -3.23
CA SER A 952 33.13 -7.14 -4.29
C SER A 952 34.06 -6.00 -3.83
N PRO A 953 34.71 -5.25 -4.75
CA PRO A 953 35.68 -4.23 -4.40
C PRO A 953 35.15 -3.17 -3.41
N LYS A 954 35.96 -2.88 -2.38
CA LYS A 954 35.71 -1.82 -1.38
C LYS A 954 36.14 -0.44 -1.84
N ASP A 955 37.12 -0.34 -2.72
CA ASP A 955 37.61 0.91 -3.28
C ASP A 955 38.22 0.63 -4.65
N PHE A 956 38.78 1.65 -5.30
CA PHE A 956 39.45 1.50 -6.60
C PHE A 956 40.87 0.90 -6.51
N TYR A 957 41.52 0.96 -5.34
CA TYR A 957 42.90 0.53 -5.13
C TYR A 957 43.03 -0.96 -4.74
N SER A 958 41.93 -1.57 -4.30
CA SER A 958 41.81 -2.98 -3.95
C SER A 958 42.16 -3.93 -5.12
N SER A 959 42.97 -4.95 -4.83
CA SER A 959 43.40 -5.99 -5.76
C SER A 959 42.33 -7.08 -6.05
N ASP A 960 41.16 -7.03 -5.40
CA ASP A 960 40.06 -7.99 -5.52
C ASP A 960 39.25 -7.86 -6.84
N ALA A 961 39.95 -7.98 -7.97
CA ALA A 961 39.39 -7.69 -9.29
C ALA A 961 38.17 -8.55 -9.68
N GLY A 962 37.06 -7.88 -10.01
CA GLY A 962 36.03 -8.41 -10.93
C GLY A 962 34.84 -9.17 -10.33
N LYS A 963 34.71 -9.27 -8.99
CA LYS A 963 33.58 -9.95 -8.32
C LYS A 963 32.30 -9.10 -8.31
N TYR A 964 31.72 -8.82 -9.48
CA TYR A 964 30.52 -7.97 -9.63
C TYR A 964 29.22 -8.72 -9.92
N TRP A 965 29.30 -9.96 -10.42
CA TRP A 965 28.16 -10.73 -10.93
C TRP A 965 28.08 -12.12 -10.29
N GLY A 966 26.86 -12.57 -9.99
CA GLY A 966 26.58 -13.89 -9.45
C GLY A 966 25.34 -14.52 -10.05
N VAL A 967 25.24 -15.84 -9.94
CA VAL A 967 24.06 -16.63 -10.25
C VAL A 967 23.82 -17.59 -9.10
N TRP A 968 22.57 -17.69 -8.65
CA TRP A 968 22.11 -18.75 -7.74
C TRP A 968 21.12 -19.62 -8.49
N ILE A 969 21.21 -20.93 -8.30
CA ILE A 969 20.38 -21.93 -8.97
C ILE A 969 19.72 -22.75 -7.87
N ALA A 970 18.40 -22.68 -7.75
CA ALA A 970 17.70 -23.43 -6.72
C ALA A 970 17.65 -24.93 -7.05
N ASN A 971 17.61 -25.78 -6.02
CA ASN A 971 17.44 -27.23 -6.19
C ASN A 971 15.97 -27.62 -6.43
N GLU A 972 15.04 -26.75 -6.06
CA GLU A 972 13.58 -26.91 -6.13
C GLU A 972 12.94 -25.57 -6.52
N SER A 973 11.69 -25.57 -7.00
CA SER A 973 11.09 -24.37 -7.56
C SER A 973 10.72 -23.30 -6.53
N VAL A 974 11.09 -22.05 -6.82
CA VAL A 974 11.07 -20.97 -5.82
C VAL A 974 9.89 -20.02 -6.00
N ASN A 975 9.23 -19.70 -4.88
CA ASN A 975 8.12 -18.78 -4.78
C ASN A 975 8.21 -17.94 -3.48
N LYS A 976 7.25 -17.03 -3.28
CA LYS A 976 7.24 -16.07 -2.15
C LYS A 976 7.14 -16.73 -0.76
N ASP A 977 6.65 -17.96 -0.68
CA ASP A 977 6.42 -18.65 0.59
C ASP A 977 7.57 -19.59 0.98
N ASN A 978 8.37 -20.09 0.02
CA ASN A 978 9.48 -21.03 0.27
C ASN A 978 10.91 -20.43 0.08
N MET A 979 11.06 -19.23 -0.49
CA MET A 979 12.35 -18.62 -0.86
C MET A 979 13.45 -18.66 0.23
N PHE A 980 13.09 -18.51 1.51
CA PHE A 980 14.05 -18.51 2.63
C PHE A 980 14.45 -19.91 3.12
N ILE A 981 13.85 -20.96 2.57
CA ILE A 981 14.01 -22.37 2.98
C ILE A 981 14.68 -23.21 1.88
N VAL A 982 14.44 -22.88 0.60
CA VAL A 982 15.02 -23.60 -0.53
C VAL A 982 16.55 -23.42 -0.59
N ASN A 983 17.26 -24.54 -0.66
CA ASN A 983 18.70 -24.59 -0.91
C ASN A 983 18.99 -24.63 -2.42
N GLY A 984 20.19 -24.18 -2.80
CA GLY A 984 20.64 -24.15 -4.19
C GLY A 984 22.17 -24.10 -4.31
N GLU A 985 22.65 -24.01 -5.55
CA GLU A 985 24.07 -23.81 -5.87
C GLU A 985 24.35 -22.32 -6.17
N CYS A 986 25.35 -21.75 -5.50
CA CYS A 986 25.78 -20.37 -5.70
C CYS A 986 27.05 -20.30 -6.59
N TYR A 987 27.11 -19.33 -7.51
CA TYR A 987 28.17 -19.24 -8.52
C TYR A 987 28.66 -17.80 -8.77
N TYR A 988 29.99 -17.62 -8.79
CA TYR A 988 30.62 -16.39 -9.31
C TYR A 988 30.61 -16.35 -10.84
N VAL A 989 30.30 -15.18 -11.39
CA VAL A 989 30.51 -14.86 -12.81
C VAL A 989 31.69 -13.90 -12.94
N ARG A 990 32.86 -14.40 -13.37
CA ARG A 990 34.13 -13.64 -13.47
C ARG A 990 34.33 -12.89 -14.80
N ARG A 991 33.33 -12.87 -15.69
CA ARG A 991 33.37 -12.14 -16.97
C ARG A 991 32.10 -11.32 -17.10
N LYS A 992 32.20 -10.11 -17.64
CA LYS A 992 31.03 -9.29 -17.97
C LYS A 992 30.03 -10.12 -18.80
N PRO A 993 28.76 -10.23 -18.39
CA PRO A 993 27.74 -10.89 -19.19
C PRO A 993 27.35 -10.00 -20.37
N THR A 994 27.12 -10.61 -21.53
CA THR A 994 26.65 -9.92 -22.75
C THR A 994 25.29 -10.39 -23.23
N CYS A 995 24.73 -11.43 -22.60
CA CYS A 995 23.35 -11.87 -22.77
C CYS A 995 22.83 -12.56 -21.49
N VAL A 996 21.53 -12.84 -21.47
CA VAL A 996 20.82 -13.64 -20.47
C VAL A 996 19.96 -14.70 -21.15
N ILE A 997 20.05 -15.92 -20.61
CA ILE A 997 19.33 -17.11 -21.04
C ILE A 997 18.11 -17.27 -20.15
N HIS A 998 16.94 -17.61 -20.71
CA HIS A 998 15.81 -18.02 -19.87
C HIS A 998 16.03 -19.43 -19.32
N LYS A 999 16.05 -19.55 -18.00
CA LYS A 999 16.12 -20.82 -17.27
C LYS A 999 15.30 -20.69 -16.00
N GLU A 1000 14.36 -21.60 -15.79
CA GLU A 1000 13.60 -21.66 -14.55
C GLU A 1000 14.56 -21.87 -13.36
N ASP A 1001 14.19 -21.31 -12.21
CA ASP A 1001 14.93 -21.41 -10.93
C ASP A 1001 16.39 -20.94 -10.95
N HIS A 1002 16.79 -20.19 -11.99
CA HIS A 1002 18.07 -19.48 -12.07
C HIS A 1002 17.87 -17.98 -11.78
N PHE A 1003 18.64 -17.44 -10.84
CA PHE A 1003 18.53 -16.08 -10.36
C PHE A 1003 19.85 -15.35 -10.57
N SER A 1004 19.89 -14.40 -11.53
CA SER A 1004 21.10 -13.64 -11.88
C SER A 1004 21.11 -12.28 -11.20
N PHE A 1005 22.18 -11.95 -10.48
CA PHE A 1005 22.27 -10.76 -9.61
C PHE A 1005 23.68 -10.14 -9.60
N THR A 1006 23.82 -9.00 -8.95
CA THR A 1006 25.07 -8.22 -8.91
C THR A 1006 25.41 -7.72 -7.50
N SER A 1007 26.61 -7.18 -7.31
CA SER A 1007 26.97 -6.48 -6.07
C SER A 1007 26.09 -5.24 -5.79
N LEU A 1008 25.39 -4.69 -6.79
CA LEU A 1008 24.50 -3.51 -6.64
C LEU A 1008 23.01 -3.84 -6.46
N THR A 1009 22.52 -5.02 -6.88
CA THR A 1009 21.10 -5.45 -6.69
C THR A 1009 20.74 -5.67 -5.23
N THR A 1010 19.44 -5.65 -4.90
CA THR A 1010 18.92 -5.95 -3.57
C THR A 1010 18.92 -7.46 -3.26
N ASN A 1011 18.87 -7.79 -1.97
CA ASN A 1011 18.84 -9.16 -1.47
C ASN A 1011 17.40 -9.69 -1.26
N ASP A 1012 16.58 -9.65 -2.32
CA ASP A 1012 15.17 -10.11 -2.34
C ASP A 1012 14.75 -10.33 -3.81
N ILE A 1013 13.72 -11.14 -4.07
CA ILE A 1013 13.30 -11.51 -5.43
C ILE A 1013 11.90 -10.96 -5.76
N ASP A 1014 11.78 -10.25 -6.89
CA ASP A 1014 10.49 -9.89 -7.46
C ASP A 1014 9.99 -10.97 -8.43
N PHE A 1015 9.12 -11.84 -7.92
CA PHE A 1015 8.48 -12.89 -8.71
C PHE A 1015 7.46 -12.38 -9.76
N TYR A 1016 7.10 -11.09 -9.74
CA TYR A 1016 6.23 -10.47 -10.75
C TYR A 1016 6.97 -9.53 -11.70
N GLN A 1017 8.31 -9.64 -11.74
CA GLN A 1017 9.19 -8.87 -12.61
C GLN A 1017 8.86 -9.07 -14.09
N ASN A 1018 8.22 -8.07 -14.70
CA ASN A 1018 8.02 -8.01 -16.15
C ASN A 1018 9.14 -7.19 -16.81
N LEU A 1019 10.09 -7.87 -17.45
CA LEU A 1019 11.17 -7.26 -18.22
C LEU A 1019 11.06 -7.71 -19.68
N ASN A 1020 10.81 -6.75 -20.57
CA ASN A 1020 10.85 -6.99 -22.01
C ASN A 1020 12.29 -7.20 -22.48
N ILE A 1021 12.70 -8.47 -22.59
CA ILE A 1021 14.02 -8.91 -23.03
C ILE A 1021 13.81 -9.94 -24.15
N GLU A 1022 14.34 -9.66 -25.34
CA GLU A 1022 14.24 -10.59 -26.48
C GLU A 1022 14.86 -11.96 -26.11
N PRO A 1023 14.15 -13.08 -26.34
CA PRO A 1023 14.65 -14.40 -25.97
C PRO A 1023 15.83 -14.80 -26.85
N LEU A 1024 16.83 -15.45 -26.24
CA LEU A 1024 17.97 -16.04 -26.92
C LEU A 1024 18.12 -17.50 -26.53
N GLU A 1025 18.37 -18.35 -27.53
CA GLU A 1025 18.68 -19.76 -27.31
C GLU A 1025 20.01 -19.95 -26.58
N GLU A 1026 20.11 -21.01 -25.78
CA GLU A 1026 21.38 -21.41 -25.19
C GLU A 1026 22.30 -22.07 -26.24
N LEU A 1027 23.57 -21.66 -26.28
CA LEU A 1027 24.60 -22.38 -27.02
C LEU A 1027 25.02 -23.64 -26.23
N ILE A 1028 24.20 -24.68 -26.32
CA ILE A 1028 24.50 -26.01 -25.78
C ILE A 1028 25.66 -26.60 -26.60
N GLY A 1029 26.86 -26.62 -26.02
CA GLY A 1029 28.02 -27.24 -26.65
C GLY A 1029 27.84 -28.76 -26.74
N GLN A 1030 28.07 -29.33 -27.93
CA GLN A 1030 28.17 -30.78 -28.09
C GLN A 1030 29.25 -31.33 -27.15
N ARG A 1031 28.95 -32.43 -26.45
CA ARG A 1031 29.98 -33.27 -25.82
C ARG A 1031 30.71 -34.02 -26.93
N ASN A 1032 31.70 -33.39 -27.54
CA ASN A 1032 32.57 -34.07 -28.48
C ASN A 1032 33.40 -35.12 -27.72
N ILE A 1033 32.97 -36.37 -27.84
CA ILE A 1033 33.77 -37.54 -27.52
C ILE A 1033 34.82 -37.66 -28.63
N ILE A 1034 36.09 -37.39 -28.33
CA ILE A 1034 37.34 -37.94 -28.93
C ILE A 1034 38.53 -37.02 -28.56
N GLY A 1035 39.63 -37.62 -28.09
CA GLY A 1035 41.02 -37.15 -28.31
C GLY A 1035 41.55 -35.95 -27.51
N SER A 1036 42.69 -36.17 -26.82
CA SER A 1036 43.60 -35.18 -26.16
C SER A 1036 42.99 -34.24 -25.09
N ASP A 1037 43.65 -33.94 -23.96
CA ASP A 1037 45.01 -34.30 -23.51
C ASP A 1037 45.02 -35.01 -22.15
N LYS A 1038 46.10 -35.75 -21.86
CA LYS A 1038 46.36 -36.40 -20.57
C LYS A 1038 47.63 -35.84 -19.91
N GLN A 1039 47.52 -34.74 -19.16
CA GLN A 1039 48.53 -34.40 -18.15
C GLN A 1039 47.97 -33.53 -17.01
N ASP A 1040 48.81 -33.28 -16.00
CA ASP A 1040 48.63 -32.42 -14.81
C ASP A 1040 47.55 -32.74 -13.75
N ASP A 1041 46.56 -33.59 -14.01
CA ASP A 1041 45.43 -33.84 -13.08
C ASP A 1041 45.75 -34.73 -11.85
N LYS A 1042 46.99 -34.72 -11.36
CA LYS A 1042 47.43 -35.42 -10.13
C LYS A 1042 48.06 -34.52 -9.06
N SER A 1043 48.65 -33.38 -9.41
CA SER A 1043 49.31 -32.51 -8.42
C SER A 1043 48.30 -31.75 -7.55
N ASN A 1044 47.37 -31.03 -8.19
CA ASN A 1044 46.45 -30.09 -7.53
C ASN A 1044 45.48 -30.73 -6.52
N ARG A 1045 45.30 -32.06 -6.56
CA ARG A 1045 44.36 -32.79 -5.70
C ARG A 1045 44.87 -33.01 -4.26
N ALA A 1046 46.17 -32.87 -4.04
CA ALA A 1046 46.78 -32.84 -2.70
C ALA A 1046 46.67 -31.44 -2.07
N THR A 1047 47.09 -30.41 -2.81
CA THR A 1047 47.07 -29.01 -2.36
C THR A 1047 45.66 -28.55 -1.98
N ALA A 1048 44.67 -28.85 -2.83
CA ALA A 1048 43.27 -28.52 -2.54
C ALA A 1048 42.71 -29.21 -1.29
N ARG A 1049 43.26 -30.37 -0.87
CA ARG A 1049 42.86 -31.05 0.37
C ARG A 1049 43.51 -30.44 1.62
N LYS A 1050 44.77 -29.97 1.54
CA LYS A 1050 45.37 -29.16 2.61
C LYS A 1050 44.62 -27.83 2.80
N GLN A 1051 44.25 -27.15 1.72
CA GLN A 1051 43.46 -25.92 1.79
C GLN A 1051 42.10 -26.15 2.47
N LEU A 1052 41.37 -27.21 2.07
CA LEU A 1052 40.05 -27.53 2.61
C LEU A 1052 40.07 -27.82 4.13
N ALA A 1053 41.16 -28.39 4.65
CA ALA A 1053 41.32 -28.63 6.09
C ALA A 1053 41.47 -27.32 6.90
N VAL A 1054 42.12 -26.29 6.32
CA VAL A 1054 42.23 -24.96 6.94
C VAL A 1054 40.90 -24.22 6.86
N ASP A 1055 40.23 -24.23 5.70
CA ASP A 1055 38.94 -23.56 5.52
C ASP A 1055 37.79 -24.20 6.35
N MET A 1056 37.91 -25.49 6.71
CA MET A 1056 36.98 -26.17 7.61
C MET A 1056 37.03 -25.68 9.07
N ALA A 1057 38.05 -24.91 9.47
CA ALA A 1057 38.15 -24.37 10.83
C ALA A 1057 37.21 -23.19 11.11
N LEU A 1058 36.50 -22.65 10.11
CA LEU A 1058 35.74 -21.39 10.22
C LEU A 1058 34.34 -21.44 9.56
N ASN A 1059 33.40 -22.23 10.11
CA ASN A 1059 31.95 -21.96 10.01
C ASN A 1059 31.15 -22.66 11.14
N PRO A 1060 29.89 -22.24 11.45
CA PRO A 1060 29.43 -22.27 12.85
C PRO A 1060 28.10 -23.00 13.14
N SER A 1061 27.96 -23.58 14.35
CA SER A 1061 26.86 -23.25 15.30
C SER A 1061 26.90 -24.04 16.63
N ASP A 1062 27.03 -23.29 17.74
CA ASP A 1062 26.52 -23.47 19.13
C ASP A 1062 26.67 -24.78 19.96
N PHE A 1063 26.67 -24.59 21.30
CA PHE A 1063 26.42 -25.54 22.42
C PHE A 1063 27.54 -26.42 23.06
N ASN A 1064 28.41 -25.76 23.84
CA ASN A 1064 28.58 -25.88 25.33
C ASN A 1064 28.79 -27.25 26.06
N ILE A 1065 29.58 -27.19 27.16
CA ILE A 1065 29.80 -28.15 28.30
C ILE A 1065 31.02 -29.12 28.21
N SER A 1066 32.08 -28.74 28.95
CA SER A 1066 32.99 -29.53 29.82
C SER A 1066 33.34 -31.01 29.55
N ALA A 1067 34.63 -31.28 29.26
CA ALA A 1067 35.42 -32.42 29.78
C ALA A 1067 36.95 -32.10 29.76
N LYS A 1068 37.82 -32.96 30.33
CA LYS A 1068 39.28 -32.74 30.53
C LYS A 1068 40.17 -33.68 29.68
N HIS A 1069 41.46 -33.31 29.55
CA HIS A 1069 42.64 -34.17 29.30
C HIS A 1069 42.74 -34.87 27.92
N ASP A 1070 43.90 -35.21 27.36
CA ASP A 1070 45.31 -34.82 27.63
C ASP A 1070 46.20 -35.13 26.40
N GLY A 1071 47.41 -34.53 26.36
CA GLY A 1071 48.53 -35.03 25.56
C GLY A 1071 48.74 -34.41 24.16
N SER A 1072 49.95 -34.28 23.60
CA SER A 1072 51.22 -33.68 24.05
C SER A 1072 52.35 -33.98 23.03
N ALA A 1073 53.17 -32.98 22.71
CA ALA A 1073 54.56 -33.10 22.22
C ALA A 1073 54.87 -33.92 20.94
N THR A 1074 54.52 -33.41 19.76
CA THR A 1074 55.26 -33.69 18.49
C THR A 1074 55.50 -32.50 17.57
N GLU A 1075 54.81 -31.36 17.71
CA GLU A 1075 54.71 -30.34 16.64
C GLU A 1075 55.77 -29.23 16.66
N GLU A 1076 56.61 -29.11 17.69
CA GLU A 1076 57.51 -27.94 17.87
C GLU A 1076 58.71 -27.88 16.91
N LYS A 1077 59.01 -28.92 16.12
CA LYS A 1077 60.19 -28.94 15.23
C LYS A 1077 59.96 -28.48 13.80
N ASP A 1078 58.77 -28.66 13.25
CA ASP A 1078 58.48 -28.30 11.85
C ASP A 1078 58.32 -26.77 11.68
N ILE A 1079 58.02 -26.05 12.77
CA ILE A 1079 57.76 -24.60 12.77
C ILE A 1079 59.03 -23.76 12.60
N GLU A 1080 60.18 -24.21 13.14
CA GLU A 1080 61.41 -23.39 13.12
C GLU A 1080 62.07 -23.30 11.73
N GLU A 1081 61.88 -24.32 10.88
CA GLU A 1081 62.45 -24.35 9.53
C GLU A 1081 61.63 -23.52 8.52
N GLU A 1082 60.30 -23.49 8.64
CA GLU A 1082 59.42 -22.70 7.76
C GLU A 1082 59.62 -21.17 7.96
N ILE A 1083 59.94 -20.72 9.18
CA ILE A 1083 60.20 -19.31 9.51
C ILE A 1083 61.39 -18.73 8.72
N ARG A 1084 62.49 -19.48 8.59
CA ARG A 1084 63.72 -19.00 7.94
C ARG A 1084 63.54 -18.79 6.43
N VAL A 1085 62.62 -19.52 5.80
CA VAL A 1085 62.35 -19.42 4.36
C VAL A 1085 61.53 -18.17 4.00
N GLU A 1086 60.50 -17.83 4.79
CA GLU A 1086 59.69 -16.63 4.56
C GLU A 1086 60.43 -15.34 4.92
N GLU A 1087 61.34 -15.35 5.90
CA GLU A 1087 62.20 -14.19 6.20
C GLU A 1087 63.13 -13.84 5.02
N ALA A 1088 63.79 -14.85 4.44
CA ALA A 1088 64.62 -14.67 3.24
C ALA A 1088 63.80 -14.13 2.03
N ARG A 1089 62.55 -14.58 1.87
CA ARG A 1089 61.68 -14.15 0.77
C ARG A 1089 61.30 -12.65 0.86
N ARG A 1090 61.14 -12.12 2.07
CA ARG A 1090 60.76 -10.71 2.29
C ARG A 1090 61.85 -9.70 1.95
N VAL A 1091 63.13 -10.08 2.12
CA VAL A 1091 64.27 -9.18 1.85
C VAL A 1091 64.41 -8.86 0.37
N GLU A 1092 64.30 -9.85 -0.52
CA GLU A 1092 64.37 -9.62 -1.98
C GLU A 1092 63.10 -8.97 -2.54
N GLU A 1093 61.93 -9.21 -1.93
CA GLU A 1093 60.68 -8.51 -2.29
C GLU A 1093 60.78 -7.00 -1.95
N ALA A 1094 61.33 -6.65 -0.77
CA ALA A 1094 61.60 -5.25 -0.39
C ALA A 1094 62.59 -4.55 -1.34
N ARG A 1095 63.64 -5.25 -1.79
CA ARG A 1095 64.66 -4.68 -2.68
C ARG A 1095 64.10 -4.22 -4.03
N ARG A 1096 63.13 -4.96 -4.58
CA ARG A 1096 62.46 -4.63 -5.86
C ARG A 1096 61.51 -3.44 -5.75
N VAL A 1097 60.87 -3.24 -4.60
CA VAL A 1097 59.98 -2.09 -4.36
C VAL A 1097 60.76 -0.78 -4.35
N GLU A 1098 61.93 -0.72 -3.73
CA GLU A 1098 62.77 0.49 -3.71
C GLU A 1098 63.39 0.80 -5.08
N GLU A 1099 63.75 -0.23 -5.86
CA GLU A 1099 64.23 -0.06 -7.24
C GLU A 1099 63.14 0.53 -8.15
N ALA A 1100 61.90 0.03 -8.05
CA ALA A 1100 60.74 0.59 -8.75
C ALA A 1100 60.41 2.03 -8.30
N ARG A 1101 60.59 2.36 -7.01
CA ARG A 1101 60.34 3.70 -6.47
C ARG A 1101 61.21 4.78 -7.12
N ARG A 1102 62.49 4.48 -7.36
CA ARG A 1102 63.45 5.43 -7.97
C ARG A 1102 63.14 5.74 -9.44
N VAL A 1103 62.67 4.74 -10.19
CA VAL A 1103 62.28 4.92 -11.61
C VAL A 1103 61.07 5.84 -11.73
N GLU A 1104 60.06 5.67 -10.87
CA GLU A 1104 58.87 6.53 -10.86
C GLU A 1104 59.17 7.95 -10.32
N GLU A 1105 60.09 8.09 -9.37
CA GLU A 1105 60.55 9.39 -8.87
C GLU A 1105 61.26 10.21 -9.97
N ALA A 1106 62.12 9.57 -10.77
CA ALA A 1106 62.74 10.18 -11.95
C ALA A 1106 61.70 10.58 -13.02
N ARG A 1107 60.68 9.73 -13.27
CA ARG A 1107 59.62 10.00 -14.25
C ARG A 1107 58.81 11.27 -13.91
N ARG A 1108 58.52 11.50 -12.62
CA ARG A 1108 57.80 12.71 -12.17
C ARG A 1108 58.62 14.00 -12.29
N ALA A 1109 59.95 13.94 -12.11
CA ALA A 1109 60.82 15.10 -12.31
C ALA A 1109 60.83 15.56 -13.79
N GLU A 1110 60.79 14.62 -14.73
CA GLU A 1110 60.70 14.87 -16.18
C GLU A 1110 59.32 15.44 -16.59
N GLU A 1111 58.22 14.98 -15.96
CA GLU A 1111 56.88 15.56 -16.14
C GLU A 1111 56.76 16.98 -15.55
N ALA A 1112 57.35 17.23 -14.37
CA ALA A 1112 57.31 18.53 -13.73
C ALA A 1112 57.97 19.63 -14.59
N ARG A 1113 59.14 19.36 -15.17
CA ARG A 1113 59.82 20.28 -16.11
C ARG A 1113 58.94 20.64 -17.31
N LYS A 1114 58.30 19.65 -17.93
CA LYS A 1114 57.41 19.85 -19.09
C LYS A 1114 56.17 20.67 -18.74
N ALA A 1115 55.65 20.53 -17.51
CA ALA A 1115 54.54 21.35 -17.03
C ALA A 1115 54.93 22.82 -16.77
N GLU A 1116 56.17 23.10 -16.36
CA GLU A 1116 56.65 24.46 -16.14
C GLU A 1116 56.87 25.22 -17.45
N ASP A 1117 57.50 24.58 -18.44
CA ASP A 1117 57.72 25.19 -19.77
C ASP A 1117 56.39 25.46 -20.49
N ALA A 1118 55.40 24.56 -20.36
CA ALA A 1118 54.04 24.79 -20.84
C ALA A 1118 53.39 26.04 -20.21
N ARG A 1119 53.57 26.26 -18.89
CA ARG A 1119 53.06 27.45 -18.20
C ARG A 1119 53.74 28.73 -18.67
N LYS A 1120 55.06 28.72 -18.93
CA LYS A 1120 55.78 29.87 -19.51
C LYS A 1120 55.26 30.21 -20.92
N ALA A 1121 55.00 29.20 -21.75
CA ALA A 1121 54.43 29.37 -23.09
C ALA A 1121 52.95 29.82 -23.11
N GLU A 1122 52.19 29.61 -22.03
CA GLU A 1122 50.84 30.17 -21.87
C GLU A 1122 50.87 31.61 -21.35
N ALA A 1123 51.75 31.91 -20.39
CA ALA A 1123 51.94 33.26 -19.85
C ALA A 1123 52.36 34.25 -20.94
N ALA A 1124 53.30 33.85 -21.82
CA ALA A 1124 53.72 34.64 -22.98
C ALA A 1124 52.54 35.00 -23.91
N ARG A 1125 51.69 34.02 -24.23
CA ARG A 1125 50.52 34.24 -25.10
C ARG A 1125 49.47 35.17 -24.49
N LYS A 1126 49.24 35.10 -23.17
CA LYS A 1126 48.37 36.05 -22.46
C LYS A 1126 48.95 37.47 -22.44
N ALA A 1127 50.26 37.62 -22.30
CA ALA A 1127 50.95 38.92 -22.36
C ALA A 1127 51.03 39.54 -23.77
N GLU A 1128 50.84 38.76 -24.84
CA GLU A 1128 50.71 39.29 -26.20
C GLU A 1128 49.25 39.64 -26.55
N ALA A 1129 48.27 38.83 -26.13
CA ALA A 1129 46.85 39.15 -26.28
C ALA A 1129 46.51 40.50 -25.63
N ALA A 1130 46.93 40.71 -24.37
CA ALA A 1130 46.71 41.98 -23.66
C ALA A 1130 47.30 43.21 -24.36
N ARG A 1131 48.38 43.04 -25.15
CA ARG A 1131 48.98 44.13 -25.95
C ARG A 1131 48.21 44.46 -27.22
N ARG A 1132 47.47 43.50 -27.80
CA ARG A 1132 46.52 43.78 -28.90
C ARG A 1132 45.29 44.52 -28.37
N ASP A 1133 44.72 44.06 -27.26
CA ASP A 1133 43.56 44.70 -26.62
C ASP A 1133 43.82 46.15 -26.17
N GLU A 1134 45.07 46.55 -25.93
CA GLU A 1134 45.44 47.96 -25.66
C GLU A 1134 45.70 48.76 -26.95
N ALA A 1135 46.25 48.15 -27.99
CA ALA A 1135 46.43 48.79 -29.30
C ALA A 1135 45.07 49.16 -29.93
N ASP A 1136 44.11 48.24 -29.92
CA ASP A 1136 42.76 48.45 -30.46
C ASP A 1136 42.00 49.55 -29.69
N ARG A 1137 42.16 49.61 -28.35
CA ARG A 1137 41.60 50.70 -27.54
C ARG A 1137 42.21 52.07 -27.85
N LYS A 1138 43.50 52.14 -28.22
CA LYS A 1138 44.14 53.39 -28.68
C LYS A 1138 43.67 53.78 -30.10
N ALA A 1139 43.44 52.82 -30.99
CA ALA A 1139 42.86 53.08 -32.30
C ALA A 1139 41.41 53.59 -32.21
N GLU A 1140 40.57 52.99 -31.37
CA GLU A 1140 39.19 53.42 -31.10
C GLU A 1140 39.14 54.84 -30.51
N ALA A 1141 40.07 55.19 -29.61
CA ALA A 1141 40.20 56.53 -29.04
C ALA A 1141 40.62 57.57 -30.09
N ALA A 1142 41.60 57.24 -30.95
CA ALA A 1142 42.03 58.12 -32.04
C ALA A 1142 40.89 58.40 -33.04
N ARG A 1143 40.08 57.38 -33.37
CA ARG A 1143 38.93 57.52 -34.28
C ARG A 1143 37.89 58.53 -33.75
N LYS A 1144 37.60 58.49 -32.44
CA LYS A 1144 36.68 59.43 -31.77
C LYS A 1144 37.23 60.85 -31.65
N ALA A 1145 38.55 61.02 -31.55
CA ALA A 1145 39.19 62.34 -31.59
C ALA A 1145 39.12 62.97 -32.99
N GLU A 1146 39.23 62.17 -34.05
CA GLU A 1146 39.09 62.65 -35.45
C GLU A 1146 37.64 63.03 -35.79
N GLU A 1147 36.63 62.31 -35.27
CA GLU A 1147 35.22 62.71 -35.38
C GLU A 1147 34.95 64.05 -34.65
N ALA A 1148 35.48 64.21 -33.43
CA ALA A 1148 35.36 65.46 -32.66
C ALA A 1148 36.08 66.67 -33.29
N ARG A 1149 36.89 66.48 -34.35
CA ARG A 1149 37.58 67.55 -35.09
C ARG A 1149 36.95 67.84 -36.47
N LYS A 1150 35.73 67.34 -36.72
CA LYS A 1150 34.94 67.53 -37.95
C LYS A 1150 33.50 67.99 -37.68
N ALA A 1151 33.22 68.43 -36.46
CA ALA A 1151 31.97 69.02 -35.99
C ALA A 1151 32.18 70.50 -35.65
#